data_AF-A0A948B361-F1
#
_entry.id   AF-A0A948B361-F1
#
_cell.length_a   1.000
_cell.length_b   1.000
_cell.length_c   1.000
_cell.angle_alpha   90.00
_cell.angle_beta   90.00
_cell.angle_gamma   90.00
#
_symmetry.space_group_name_H-M   'P 1'
#
loop_
_entity.id
_entity.type
_entity.pdbx_description
1 polymer ?
#
loop_
_entity_poly.entity_id
_entity_poly.type
_entity_poly.pdbx_seq_one_letter_code
_entity_poly.pdbx_strand_id
1 'polypeptide(L)'
;MENCYISGNHAGDYGGGVYFLYQTSSKAQNCTIVGNTASNGGGTVWGLIQNSIVYNNEAIIQGANYYGGSFLYSCTTPSPGGSGNLVAEPGLLGPSNPHIAAVSPCIDAGSMALALGDLDFDGEPRIWGEGVDIGCDEYYPPGLTGALSVALSADFDRAVVGFTVAFGVAIEGKAEEFRLNFGDGQIVSNTLAVTHAFGIPGIYDAILTAWNGDGTASATTTVQVFSGYTNYVSLSGGHAFPYTNWPAAATTLQAAVAANIPGGMVVVDDGVYDSDGAVVLGDLTNRVVLTNGVTMRSLHGPSAAIVMGQGPNGADAVRCAYVGGNSRLEGFTLINGHTHAGSGLAENRVNGGGILVAGNGVVSNCVITGNSAYGLGGGAWGGVLHNCTLSTNSAMHGGGMAGSSLYDGVLVGNTVVSNGGGAYGGTLQNCLVMDNQAQYGGGTALSTNAHCTIARNTAAVSGGGVYRSTVRNSVVYHNTALSSWPEFFNSICTYTCTRPDPAGTGSITNDPLFVDLGGGDFHLDGASPCVDVALGGGSPVIALDGIPRPLDGNDDGSAVADMGAYEFVNDLADTDEDGLSDSNELYAVGTSLVTWDTDGDAQSDGEEIVAGFNPLDRDSFFFITRMASSGASAPVFYWTGFVGRLYTVRATSDLEQEMTNLPAYVDQPGFNGVMSFTNATPSEFDFYGIRVRLAP
;
A
#
# COMPACT_ATOMS: atom_id res chain seq x y z
N MET A 1 31.68 31.44 4.48
CA MET A 1 32.56 30.32 4.09
C MET A 1 32.52 30.24 2.60
N GLU A 2 33.68 30.10 1.97
CA GLU A 2 33.84 30.20 0.51
C GLU A 2 34.77 29.07 0.06
N ASN A 3 34.41 28.33 -1.00
CA ASN A 3 35.21 27.24 -1.58
C ASN A 3 35.60 26.17 -0.54
N CYS A 4 34.66 25.76 0.32
CA CYS A 4 34.91 24.81 1.41
C CYS A 4 34.26 23.45 1.15
N TYR A 5 34.96 22.38 1.49
CA TYR A 5 34.42 21.03 1.59
C TYR A 5 34.15 20.67 3.06
N ILE A 6 32.92 20.27 3.38
CA ILE A 6 32.46 20.01 4.76
C ILE A 6 31.75 18.65 4.81
N SER A 7 32.40 17.67 5.43
CA SER A 7 31.85 16.31 5.50
C SER A 7 32.19 15.56 6.78
N GLY A 8 31.38 14.53 7.06
CA GLY A 8 31.60 13.61 8.17
C GLY A 8 31.44 14.22 9.56
N ASN A 9 30.82 15.40 9.68
CA ASN A 9 30.62 16.07 10.97
C ASN A 9 29.36 15.54 11.67
N HIS A 10 29.36 15.58 13.00
CA HIS A 10 28.25 15.14 13.84
C HIS A 10 27.91 16.18 14.90
N ALA A 11 26.63 16.53 15.02
CA ALA A 11 26.10 17.40 16.07
C ALA A 11 24.94 16.74 16.82
N GLY A 12 24.85 16.95 18.13
CA GLY A 12 23.73 16.42 18.93
C GLY A 12 22.38 17.06 18.59
N ASP A 13 22.37 18.35 18.24
CA ASP A 13 21.12 19.12 18.09
C ASP A 13 20.92 19.69 16.68
N TYR A 14 21.73 20.66 16.25
CA TYR A 14 21.51 21.43 15.02
C TYR A 14 22.76 21.54 14.15
N GLY A 15 22.58 21.48 12.83
CA GLY A 15 23.59 21.93 11.86
C GLY A 15 24.81 21.03 11.85
N GLY A 16 24.61 19.75 11.53
CA GLY A 16 25.67 18.74 11.56
C GLY A 16 26.90 19.17 10.77
N GLY A 17 26.70 19.71 9.56
CA GLY A 17 27.74 20.38 8.79
C GLY A 17 27.94 21.83 9.21
N VAL A 18 26.86 22.63 9.18
CA VAL A 18 26.94 24.08 9.44
C VAL A 18 25.72 24.60 10.18
N TYR A 19 25.96 25.31 11.28
CA TYR A 19 24.94 26.07 11.99
C TYR A 19 25.17 27.58 11.85
N PHE A 20 24.29 28.26 11.12
CA PHE A 20 24.35 29.71 10.96
C PHE A 20 23.52 30.41 12.05
N LEU A 21 24.17 31.02 13.03
CA LEU A 21 23.50 31.89 14.01
C LEU A 21 22.68 32.97 13.28
N TYR A 22 21.48 33.29 13.79
CA TYR A 22 20.48 34.24 13.25
C TYR A 22 21.02 35.66 12.93
N GLN A 23 21.90 35.76 11.93
CA GLN A 23 22.48 36.99 11.42
C GLN A 23 22.37 36.96 9.90
N THR A 24 21.89 38.07 9.33
CA THR A 24 21.55 38.20 7.91
C THR A 24 22.76 38.24 6.96
N SER A 25 23.99 38.14 7.49
CA SER A 25 25.23 38.22 6.71
C SER A 25 26.00 36.90 6.58
N SER A 26 25.59 35.83 7.27
CA SER A 26 26.33 34.56 7.22
C SER A 26 25.96 33.74 5.98
N LYS A 27 26.97 33.42 5.15
CA LYS A 27 26.80 32.67 3.90
C LYS A 27 27.75 31.48 3.76
N ALA A 28 27.28 30.43 3.08
CA ALA A 28 28.12 29.42 2.43
C ALA A 28 28.03 29.64 0.91
N GLN A 29 29.17 29.82 0.27
CA GLN A 29 29.26 30.07 -1.16
C GLN A 29 30.27 29.12 -1.79
N ASN A 30 29.91 28.47 -2.90
CA ASN A 30 30.78 27.48 -3.57
C ASN A 30 31.25 26.38 -2.60
N CYS A 31 30.36 25.89 -1.75
CA CYS A 31 30.70 24.83 -0.80
C CYS A 31 30.06 23.50 -1.22
N THR A 32 30.69 22.39 -0.84
CA THR A 32 30.07 21.06 -0.88
C THR A 32 29.92 20.56 0.57
N ILE A 33 28.69 20.35 1.01
CA ILE A 33 28.31 20.00 2.40
C ILE A 33 27.55 18.67 2.40
N VAL A 34 28.22 17.59 2.76
CA VAL A 34 27.71 16.22 2.52
C VAL A 34 28.11 15.25 3.63
N GLY A 35 27.33 14.20 3.86
CA GLY A 35 27.67 13.15 4.83
C GLY A 35 27.76 13.64 6.29
N ASN A 36 27.08 14.73 6.64
CA ASN A 36 27.03 15.25 8.00
C ASN A 36 25.74 14.82 8.70
N THR A 37 25.76 14.73 10.04
CA THR A 37 24.66 14.17 10.83
C THR A 37 24.26 15.10 12.00
N ALA A 38 22.96 15.28 12.23
CA ALA A 38 22.43 16.02 13.39
C ALA A 38 21.03 15.56 13.82
N SER A 39 20.48 16.09 14.92
CA SER A 39 19.05 15.89 15.20
C SER A 39 18.17 16.66 14.20
N ASN A 40 18.51 17.91 13.88
CA ASN A 40 17.83 18.74 12.89
C ASN A 40 18.86 19.42 11.96
N GLY A 41 18.61 19.45 10.65
CA GLY A 41 19.50 20.16 9.73
C GLY A 41 20.86 19.50 9.64
N GLY A 42 20.92 18.24 9.19
CA GLY A 42 22.17 17.47 9.09
C GLY A 42 23.24 18.20 8.28
N GLY A 43 22.87 18.78 7.13
CA GLY A 43 23.76 19.62 6.33
C GLY A 43 23.88 21.03 6.91
N THR A 44 22.83 21.84 6.76
CA THR A 44 22.82 23.24 7.23
C THR A 44 21.60 23.60 8.07
N VAL A 45 21.76 24.62 8.92
CA VAL A 45 20.66 25.27 9.64
C VAL A 45 20.75 26.78 9.45
N TRP A 46 19.68 27.36 8.88
CA TRP A 46 19.58 28.77 8.48
C TRP A 46 20.67 29.23 7.51
N GLY A 47 20.87 30.55 7.39
CA GLY A 47 21.89 31.17 6.53
C GLY A 47 21.48 31.33 5.06
N LEU A 48 22.40 31.92 4.29
CA LEU A 48 22.30 32.07 2.84
C LEU A 48 23.28 31.09 2.16
N ILE A 49 22.74 30.14 1.39
CA ILE A 49 23.50 29.12 0.68
C ILE A 49 23.51 29.47 -0.81
N GLN A 50 24.69 29.56 -1.39
CA GLN A 50 24.90 30.09 -2.73
C GLN A 50 25.84 29.22 -3.54
N ASN A 51 25.48 28.86 -4.77
CA ASN A 51 26.36 28.11 -5.67
C ASN A 51 26.97 26.85 -5.02
N SER A 52 26.22 26.19 -4.13
CA SER A 52 26.72 25.15 -3.23
C SER A 52 25.90 23.86 -3.34
N ILE A 53 26.54 22.73 -3.06
CA ILE A 53 25.89 21.43 -2.94
C ILE A 53 25.64 21.16 -1.45
N VAL A 54 24.39 20.82 -1.09
CA VAL A 54 24.04 20.34 0.25
C VAL A 54 23.22 19.06 0.09
N TYR A 55 23.86 17.91 0.22
CA TYR A 55 23.27 16.62 -0.15
C TYR A 55 23.77 15.47 0.71
N ASN A 56 23.00 14.36 0.76
CA ASN A 56 23.37 13.14 1.47
C ASN A 56 23.82 13.38 2.93
N ASN A 57 23.16 14.31 3.62
CA ASN A 57 23.31 14.51 5.05
C ASN A 57 22.16 13.80 5.76
N GLU A 58 22.32 13.47 7.05
CA GLU A 58 21.29 12.78 7.83
C GLU A 58 20.78 13.65 8.97
N ALA A 59 19.47 13.60 9.21
CA ALA A 59 18.85 14.17 10.40
C ALA A 59 17.97 13.15 11.10
N ILE A 60 18.11 13.01 12.41
CA ILE A 60 17.33 12.06 13.21
C ILE A 60 15.85 12.44 13.25
N ILE A 61 15.55 13.74 13.30
CA ILE A 61 14.18 14.25 13.45
C ILE A 61 13.67 14.79 12.11
N GLN A 62 14.33 15.79 11.52
CA GLN A 62 13.87 16.43 10.29
C GLN A 62 14.94 17.28 9.61
N GLY A 63 14.72 17.54 8.32
CA GLY A 63 15.57 18.46 7.55
C GLY A 63 16.97 17.91 7.36
N ALA A 64 17.10 16.72 6.77
CA ALA A 64 18.36 16.01 6.55
C ALA A 64 19.44 16.91 5.92
N ASN A 65 19.16 17.53 4.77
CA ASN A 65 20.10 18.44 4.13
C ASN A 65 20.04 19.86 4.69
N TYR A 66 18.85 20.36 5.04
CA TYR A 66 18.73 21.69 5.64
C TYR A 66 17.52 21.82 6.54
N TYR A 67 17.62 22.70 7.53
CA TYR A 67 16.51 23.14 8.38
C TYR A 67 16.45 24.66 8.42
N GLY A 68 15.60 25.23 7.55
CA GLY A 68 15.51 26.67 7.29
C GLY A 68 16.69 27.24 6.49
N GLY A 69 16.63 28.52 6.13
CA GLY A 69 17.65 29.20 5.31
C GLY A 69 17.12 29.63 3.94
N SER A 70 17.99 30.20 3.10
CA SER A 70 17.68 30.59 1.72
C SER A 70 18.76 30.09 0.77
N PHE A 71 18.36 29.60 -0.39
CA PHE A 71 19.25 29.00 -1.38
C PHE A 71 19.19 29.78 -2.70
N LEU A 72 20.33 29.94 -3.37
CA LEU A 72 20.43 30.48 -4.73
C LEU A 72 21.47 29.70 -5.53
N TYR A 73 21.14 29.32 -6.77
CA TYR A 73 22.03 28.56 -7.66
C TYR A 73 22.67 27.33 -7.00
N SER A 74 21.96 26.66 -6.10
CA SER A 74 22.48 25.59 -5.25
C SER A 74 21.77 24.27 -5.50
N CYS A 75 22.41 23.15 -5.18
CA CYS A 75 21.86 21.81 -5.38
C CYS A 75 21.52 21.15 -4.04
N THR A 76 20.23 20.86 -3.80
CA THR A 76 19.78 20.20 -2.55
C THR A 76 18.36 19.61 -2.69
N THR A 77 18.01 18.72 -1.77
CA THR A 77 16.66 18.17 -1.62
C THR A 77 16.24 18.17 -0.14
N PRO A 78 14.97 18.41 0.23
CA PRO A 78 13.83 18.77 -0.63
C PRO A 78 14.01 20.15 -1.30
N SER A 79 13.11 20.53 -2.22
CA SER A 79 13.25 21.81 -2.94
C SER A 79 13.24 23.00 -1.97
N PRO A 80 14.28 23.85 -1.96
CA PRO A 80 14.32 25.02 -1.07
C PRO A 80 13.55 26.23 -1.62
N GLY A 81 12.99 26.15 -2.84
CA GLY A 81 12.55 27.33 -3.60
C GLY A 81 13.73 28.25 -3.95
N GLY A 82 13.46 29.41 -4.58
CA GLY A 82 14.52 30.37 -4.96
C GLY A 82 15.10 30.16 -6.37
N SER A 83 15.86 31.13 -6.86
CA SER A 83 16.33 31.17 -8.25
C SER A 83 17.53 30.24 -8.48
N GLY A 84 17.50 29.48 -9.58
CA GLY A 84 18.62 28.68 -10.06
C GLY A 84 18.93 27.42 -9.26
N ASN A 85 18.11 27.05 -8.26
CA ASN A 85 18.38 25.86 -7.45
C ASN A 85 17.98 24.57 -8.18
N LEU A 86 18.80 23.53 -7.99
CA LEU A 86 18.58 22.18 -8.49
C LEU A 86 18.13 21.26 -7.36
N VAL A 87 17.28 20.29 -7.69
CA VAL A 87 16.82 19.23 -6.78
C VAL A 87 17.25 17.83 -7.22
N ALA A 88 17.91 17.73 -8.38
CA ALA A 88 18.46 16.49 -8.88
C ALA A 88 19.67 16.05 -8.05
N GLU A 89 19.97 14.75 -8.05
CA GLU A 89 21.18 14.20 -7.45
C GLU A 89 22.43 14.88 -8.03
N PRO A 90 23.34 15.42 -7.20
CA PRO A 90 24.48 16.21 -7.67
C PRO A 90 25.56 15.38 -8.37
N GLY A 91 25.44 14.05 -8.42
CA GLY A 91 26.41 13.18 -9.09
C GLY A 91 27.80 13.23 -8.48
N LEU A 92 27.92 13.34 -7.15
CA LEU A 92 29.21 13.24 -6.45
C LEU A 92 29.87 11.87 -6.75
N LEU A 93 31.18 11.73 -6.49
CA LEU A 93 31.87 10.44 -6.66
C LEU A 93 31.84 9.55 -5.40
N GLY A 94 31.45 10.10 -4.25
CA GLY A 94 31.28 9.34 -3.02
C GLY A 94 30.73 10.19 -1.88
N PRO A 95 30.33 9.57 -0.75
CA PRO A 95 29.79 10.28 0.41
C PRO A 95 30.79 11.24 1.07
N SER A 96 32.09 10.96 0.89
CA SER A 96 33.20 11.77 1.41
C SER A 96 34.09 12.35 0.30
N ASN A 97 33.56 12.50 -0.91
CA ASN A 97 34.29 13.03 -2.05
C ASN A 97 33.56 14.25 -2.65
N PRO A 98 34.19 15.45 -2.67
CA PRO A 98 33.57 16.66 -3.22
C PRO A 98 33.46 16.68 -4.74
N HIS A 99 34.17 15.81 -5.44
CA HIS A 99 34.21 15.79 -6.90
C HIS A 99 32.90 15.29 -7.48
N ILE A 100 32.51 15.89 -8.61
CA ILE A 100 31.33 15.51 -9.38
C ILE A 100 31.70 14.68 -10.61
N ALA A 101 30.85 13.73 -10.97
CA ALA A 101 31.00 12.88 -12.15
C ALA A 101 30.66 13.64 -13.44
N ALA A 102 31.15 13.14 -14.58
CA ALA A 102 30.98 13.74 -15.92
C ALA A 102 29.52 13.99 -16.37
N VAL A 103 28.54 13.37 -15.72
CA VAL A 103 27.10 13.51 -16.03
C VAL A 103 26.35 14.34 -14.98
N SER A 104 27.07 14.99 -14.07
CA SER A 104 26.46 15.75 -12.99
C SER A 104 25.61 16.90 -13.52
N PRO A 105 24.38 17.10 -13.00
CA PRO A 105 23.57 18.26 -13.33
C PRO A 105 24.13 19.57 -12.75
N CYS A 106 25.17 19.49 -11.90
CA CYS A 106 25.81 20.66 -11.31
C CYS A 106 26.85 21.29 -12.25
N ILE A 107 27.25 20.60 -13.32
CA ILE A 107 28.22 21.10 -14.31
C ILE A 107 27.61 22.29 -15.07
N ASP A 108 28.36 23.39 -15.15
CA ASP A 108 28.01 24.67 -15.78
C ASP A 108 26.70 25.33 -15.27
N ALA A 109 26.11 24.80 -14.19
CA ALA A 109 24.78 25.20 -13.71
C ALA A 109 24.82 26.34 -12.68
N GLY A 110 26.01 26.68 -12.21
CA GLY A 110 26.23 27.71 -11.22
C GLY A 110 26.08 29.13 -11.77
N SER A 111 25.97 30.09 -10.86
CA SER A 111 25.95 31.51 -11.23
C SER A 111 27.36 32.07 -11.35
N MET A 112 27.73 32.50 -12.56
CA MET A 112 29.02 33.17 -12.83
C MET A 112 29.30 34.39 -11.93
N ALA A 113 28.27 35.10 -11.49
CA ALA A 113 28.42 36.22 -10.55
C ALA A 113 28.84 35.79 -9.12
N LEU A 114 28.77 34.49 -8.84
CA LEU A 114 29.12 33.87 -7.56
C LEU A 114 30.38 32.99 -7.66
N ALA A 115 30.99 32.86 -8.84
CA ALA A 115 32.32 32.26 -8.98
C ALA A 115 33.34 33.13 -8.23
N LEU A 116 34.14 32.51 -7.36
CA LEU A 116 35.12 33.21 -6.53
C LEU A 116 36.53 32.70 -6.82
N GLY A 117 37.43 33.63 -7.14
CA GLY A 117 38.83 33.32 -7.43
C GLY A 117 39.04 32.66 -8.79
N ASP A 118 40.30 32.43 -9.14
CA ASP A 118 40.70 31.77 -10.38
C ASP A 118 40.75 30.24 -10.25
N LEU A 119 40.79 29.74 -9.01
CA LEU A 119 41.01 28.34 -8.68
C LEU A 119 39.89 27.77 -7.79
N ASP A 120 39.57 26.49 -7.99
CA ASP A 120 38.65 25.72 -7.16
C ASP A 120 39.34 25.13 -5.91
N PHE A 121 38.69 24.17 -5.24
CA PHE A 121 39.19 23.60 -3.99
C PHE A 121 40.51 22.82 -4.12
N ASP A 122 40.81 22.27 -5.30
CA ASP A 122 41.98 21.44 -5.58
C ASP A 122 43.05 22.16 -6.42
N GLY A 123 42.82 23.44 -6.69
CA GLY A 123 43.76 24.29 -7.42
C GLY A 123 43.62 24.20 -8.94
N GLU A 124 42.50 23.67 -9.43
CA GLU A 124 42.12 23.64 -10.85
C GLU A 124 41.36 24.92 -11.22
N PRO A 125 41.26 25.29 -12.51
CA PRO A 125 40.54 26.50 -12.91
C PRO A 125 39.10 26.48 -12.41
N ARG A 126 38.67 27.53 -11.71
CA ARG A 126 37.30 27.62 -11.14
C ARG A 126 36.19 27.75 -12.19
N ILE A 127 36.55 28.01 -13.44
CA ILE A 127 35.64 28.14 -14.56
C ILE A 127 36.24 27.33 -15.69
N TRP A 128 35.59 26.22 -16.05
CA TRP A 128 35.99 25.38 -17.15
C TRP A 128 34.79 24.92 -17.98
N GLY A 129 34.77 25.33 -19.25
CA GLY A 129 33.62 25.09 -20.12
C GLY A 129 32.81 26.37 -20.32
N GLU A 130 31.49 26.26 -20.26
CA GLU A 130 30.55 27.34 -20.58
C GLU A 130 30.08 28.11 -19.33
N GLY A 131 30.33 27.59 -18.14
CA GLY A 131 29.87 28.12 -16.85
C GLY A 131 30.81 27.79 -15.69
N VAL A 132 30.27 27.95 -14.48
CA VAL A 132 30.89 27.53 -13.22
C VAL A 132 30.03 26.45 -12.61
N ASP A 133 30.64 25.48 -11.96
CA ASP A 133 29.91 24.38 -11.35
C ASP A 133 29.34 24.80 -9.99
N ILE A 134 28.22 24.17 -9.62
CA ILE A 134 27.64 24.27 -8.29
C ILE A 134 28.45 23.36 -7.35
N GLY A 135 29.02 23.91 -6.28
CA GLY A 135 29.87 23.17 -5.32
C GLY A 135 31.25 23.80 -5.14
N CYS A 136 32.11 23.14 -4.34
CA CYS A 136 33.50 23.60 -4.14
C CYS A 136 34.47 23.15 -5.25
N ASP A 137 34.13 22.10 -5.98
CA ASP A 137 34.90 21.52 -7.08
C ASP A 137 34.37 22.01 -8.43
N GLU A 138 35.27 22.15 -9.41
CA GLU A 138 34.94 22.35 -10.82
C GLU A 138 35.31 21.07 -11.60
N TYR A 139 34.39 20.55 -12.40
CA TYR A 139 34.65 19.39 -13.24
C TYR A 139 35.70 19.71 -14.31
N TYR A 140 36.94 19.28 -14.06
CA TYR A 140 38.09 19.58 -14.92
C TYR A 140 38.70 18.29 -15.53
N PRO A 141 38.29 17.87 -16.75
CA PRO A 141 38.77 16.64 -17.40
C PRO A 141 40.29 16.46 -17.47
N PRO A 142 41.10 17.49 -17.77
CA PRO A 142 42.56 17.32 -17.80
C PRO A 142 43.18 16.99 -16.44
N GLY A 143 42.47 17.25 -15.33
CA GLY A 143 42.90 16.97 -13.96
C GLY A 143 42.48 15.61 -13.42
N LEU A 144 41.68 14.84 -14.16
CA LEU A 144 41.19 13.51 -13.76
C LEU A 144 42.30 12.45 -13.82
N THR A 145 43.25 12.57 -12.91
CA THR A 145 44.48 11.75 -12.78
C THR A 145 44.75 11.46 -11.30
N GLY A 146 45.78 10.68 -10.99
CA GLY A 146 46.13 10.30 -9.62
C GLY A 146 45.49 8.99 -9.16
N ALA A 147 45.74 8.65 -7.89
CA ALA A 147 45.31 7.39 -7.32
C ALA A 147 43.78 7.34 -7.11
N LEU A 148 43.16 6.21 -7.49
CA LEU A 148 41.77 5.90 -7.19
C LEU A 148 41.68 4.84 -6.09
N SER A 149 40.69 5.01 -5.21
CA SER A 149 40.26 3.97 -4.28
C SER A 149 38.75 3.83 -4.36
N VAL A 150 38.25 2.60 -4.39
CA VAL A 150 36.82 2.33 -4.49
C VAL A 150 36.38 1.36 -3.40
N ALA A 151 35.18 1.57 -2.89
CA ALA A 151 34.49 0.68 -1.99
C ALA A 151 33.05 0.49 -2.46
N LEU A 152 32.58 -0.75 -2.37
CA LEU A 152 31.22 -1.15 -2.70
C LEU A 152 30.65 -1.92 -1.52
N SER A 153 29.45 -1.54 -1.13
CA SER A 153 28.67 -2.24 -0.10
C SER A 153 27.28 -2.55 -0.63
N ALA A 154 26.67 -3.61 -0.12
CA ALA A 154 25.26 -3.90 -0.31
C ALA A 154 24.58 -3.85 1.07
N ASP A 155 23.34 -3.36 1.13
CA ASP A 155 22.54 -3.41 2.35
C ASP A 155 22.21 -4.86 2.77
N PHE A 156 22.20 -5.78 1.80
CA PHE A 156 22.01 -7.22 2.03
C PHE A 156 22.96 -8.09 1.20
N ASP A 157 23.51 -9.11 1.85
CA ASP A 157 24.33 -10.16 1.22
C ASP A 157 23.51 -11.31 0.63
N ARG A 158 22.22 -11.37 0.99
CA ARG A 158 21.27 -12.42 0.61
C ARG A 158 19.89 -11.80 0.40
N ALA A 159 19.16 -12.26 -0.62
CA ALA A 159 17.80 -11.83 -0.89
C ALA A 159 17.02 -12.89 -1.68
N VAL A 160 15.70 -12.76 -1.72
CA VAL A 160 14.84 -13.53 -2.64
C VAL A 160 14.78 -12.82 -4.00
N VAL A 161 14.58 -13.57 -5.08
CA VAL A 161 14.37 -13.05 -6.44
C VAL A 161 13.37 -11.88 -6.44
N GLY A 162 13.71 -10.81 -7.16
CA GLY A 162 12.88 -9.62 -7.31
C GLY A 162 12.93 -8.65 -6.13
N PHE A 163 13.57 -9.01 -5.01
CA PHE A 163 13.80 -8.04 -3.93
C PHE A 163 14.89 -7.04 -4.32
N THR A 164 14.62 -5.76 -4.08
CA THR A 164 15.55 -4.67 -4.40
C THR A 164 16.63 -4.54 -3.33
N VAL A 165 17.88 -4.73 -3.74
CA VAL A 165 19.09 -4.54 -2.91
C VAL A 165 19.66 -3.16 -3.21
N ALA A 166 20.00 -2.40 -2.17
CA ALA A 166 20.66 -1.11 -2.31
C ALA A 166 22.19 -1.27 -2.24
N PHE A 167 22.89 -0.58 -3.15
CA PHE A 167 24.34 -0.60 -3.24
C PHE A 167 24.93 0.77 -2.89
N GLY A 168 25.76 0.80 -1.86
CA GLY A 168 26.52 1.98 -1.48
C GLY A 168 27.82 2.05 -2.27
N VAL A 169 27.95 3.08 -3.11
CA VAL A 169 29.14 3.39 -3.92
C VAL A 169 29.97 4.47 -3.23
N ALA A 170 31.26 4.21 -3.00
CA ALA A 170 32.20 5.20 -2.53
C ALA A 170 33.48 5.17 -3.37
N ILE A 171 33.79 6.27 -4.03
CA ILE A 171 35.01 6.45 -4.82
C ILE A 171 35.78 7.62 -4.24
N GLU A 172 37.05 7.42 -3.95
CA GLU A 172 38.01 8.43 -3.55
C GLU A 172 38.98 8.72 -4.70
N GLY A 173 39.39 9.99 -4.81
CA GLY A 173 40.16 10.49 -5.94
C GLY A 173 39.29 11.03 -7.08
N LYS A 174 39.93 11.38 -8.18
CA LYS A 174 39.31 12.04 -9.35
C LYS A 174 39.01 11.01 -10.44
N ALA A 175 37.82 10.43 -10.39
CA ALA A 175 37.36 9.48 -11.41
C ALA A 175 36.67 10.21 -12.56
N GLU A 176 36.97 9.80 -13.79
CA GLU A 176 36.29 10.24 -15.01
C GLU A 176 35.00 9.47 -15.24
N GLU A 177 35.04 8.17 -15.00
CA GLU A 177 33.90 7.28 -15.15
C GLU A 177 33.93 6.22 -14.06
N PHE A 178 32.76 5.76 -13.65
CA PHE A 178 32.61 4.49 -12.94
C PHE A 178 31.41 3.70 -13.43
N ARG A 179 31.48 2.38 -13.25
CA ARG A 179 30.44 1.42 -13.62
C ARG A 179 30.26 0.41 -12.50
N LEU A 180 29.01 0.11 -12.18
CA LEU A 180 28.60 -1.00 -11.34
C LEU A 180 27.99 -2.08 -12.23
N ASN A 181 28.67 -3.21 -12.37
CA ASN A 181 28.18 -4.40 -13.06
C ASN A 181 27.65 -5.38 -12.02
N PHE A 182 26.39 -5.79 -12.11
CA PHE A 182 25.77 -6.68 -11.11
C PHE A 182 26.05 -8.17 -11.33
N GLY A 183 26.71 -8.54 -12.43
CA GLY A 183 27.02 -9.94 -12.75
C GLY A 183 25.87 -10.71 -13.40
N ASP A 184 24.72 -10.07 -13.64
CA ASP A 184 23.56 -10.62 -14.36
C ASP A 184 23.39 -10.03 -15.77
N GLY A 185 24.39 -9.26 -16.23
CA GLY A 185 24.39 -8.56 -17.51
C GLY A 185 23.87 -7.12 -17.44
N GLN A 186 23.33 -6.67 -16.30
CA GLN A 186 22.98 -5.26 -16.09
C GLN A 186 24.18 -4.46 -15.58
N ILE A 187 24.30 -3.23 -16.09
CA ILE A 187 25.37 -2.29 -15.73
C ILE A 187 24.76 -0.92 -15.54
N VAL A 188 25.13 -0.25 -14.45
CA VAL A 188 24.82 1.15 -14.18
C VAL A 188 26.11 1.96 -14.20
N SER A 189 26.13 3.07 -14.93
CA SER A 189 27.29 3.95 -15.02
C SER A 189 27.02 5.29 -14.35
N ASN A 190 28.03 5.85 -13.69
CA ASN A 190 28.04 7.22 -13.16
C ASN A 190 26.81 7.60 -12.31
N THR A 191 26.28 6.64 -11.54
CA THR A 191 25.12 6.82 -10.65
C THR A 191 25.49 6.31 -9.26
N LEU A 192 25.32 7.12 -8.21
CA LEU A 192 25.71 6.74 -6.84
C LEU A 192 24.61 6.03 -6.04
N ALA A 193 23.36 6.51 -6.16
CA ALA A 193 22.22 5.89 -5.51
C ALA A 193 21.74 4.72 -6.36
N VAL A 194 22.35 3.56 -6.16
CA VAL A 194 22.08 2.39 -7.00
C VAL A 194 21.28 1.36 -6.24
N THR A 195 20.19 0.92 -6.85
CA THR A 195 19.42 -0.23 -6.37
C THR A 195 19.25 -1.23 -7.50
N HIS A 196 19.17 -2.51 -7.18
CA HIS A 196 19.03 -3.56 -8.19
C HIS A 196 18.22 -4.74 -7.66
N ALA A 197 17.36 -5.30 -8.51
CA ALA A 197 16.56 -6.48 -8.21
C ALA A 197 16.93 -7.60 -9.19
N PHE A 198 17.46 -8.70 -8.65
CA PHE A 198 17.91 -9.83 -9.45
C PHE A 198 16.74 -10.73 -9.85
N GLY A 199 16.63 -11.05 -11.15
CA GLY A 199 15.51 -11.81 -11.70
C GLY A 199 15.67 -13.34 -11.66
N ILE A 200 16.85 -13.86 -11.36
CA ILE A 200 17.16 -15.30 -11.39
C ILE A 200 17.89 -15.69 -10.10
N PRO A 201 17.63 -16.88 -9.51
CA PRO A 201 18.41 -17.37 -8.38
C PRO A 201 19.87 -17.64 -8.77
N GLY A 202 20.80 -17.26 -7.91
CA GLY A 202 22.23 -17.38 -8.21
C GLY A 202 23.12 -16.68 -7.19
N ILE A 203 24.42 -16.75 -7.41
CA ILE A 203 25.41 -15.96 -6.68
C ILE A 203 25.95 -14.93 -7.67
N TYR A 204 25.86 -13.66 -7.31
CA TYR A 204 26.21 -12.53 -8.16
C TYR A 204 27.32 -11.73 -7.53
N ASP A 205 28.41 -11.54 -8.27
CA ASP A 205 29.47 -10.59 -7.91
C ASP A 205 29.14 -9.24 -8.53
N ALA A 206 28.68 -8.30 -7.70
CA ALA A 206 28.53 -6.92 -8.08
C ALA A 206 29.91 -6.25 -8.02
N ILE A 207 30.36 -5.70 -9.15
CA ILE A 207 31.70 -5.14 -9.33
C ILE A 207 31.57 -3.67 -9.68
N LEU A 208 32.03 -2.81 -8.77
CA LEU A 208 32.25 -1.40 -9.01
C LEU A 208 33.65 -1.25 -9.61
N THR A 209 33.75 -0.55 -10.73
CA THR A 209 35.03 -0.16 -11.32
C THR A 209 35.01 1.33 -11.64
N ALA A 210 36.05 2.05 -11.25
CA ALA A 210 36.28 3.44 -11.61
C ALA A 210 37.53 3.59 -12.47
N TRP A 211 37.56 4.60 -13.33
CA TRP A 211 38.64 4.92 -14.25
C TRP A 211 39.00 6.40 -14.21
N ASN A 212 40.26 6.68 -14.46
CA ASN A 212 40.78 8.02 -14.76
C ASN A 212 41.97 7.92 -15.72
N GLY A 213 42.64 9.03 -16.02
CA GLY A 213 43.75 9.09 -16.98
C GLY A 213 44.97 8.22 -16.61
N ASP A 214 45.14 7.86 -15.34
CA ASP A 214 46.28 7.09 -14.85
C ASP A 214 45.98 5.60 -14.67
N GLY A 215 44.70 5.19 -14.64
CA GLY A 215 44.34 3.78 -14.52
C GLY A 215 42.94 3.50 -14.02
N THR A 216 42.79 2.37 -13.33
CA THR A 216 41.50 1.86 -12.86
C THR A 216 41.59 1.26 -11.45
N ALA A 217 40.51 1.34 -10.69
CA ALA A 217 40.34 0.69 -9.39
C ALA A 217 38.98 -0.03 -9.34
N SER A 218 38.93 -1.21 -8.71
CA SER A 218 37.71 -2.02 -8.59
C SER A 218 37.46 -2.54 -7.18
N ALA A 219 36.18 -2.67 -6.82
CA ALA A 219 35.71 -3.32 -5.60
C ALA A 219 34.55 -4.28 -5.94
N THR A 220 34.43 -5.36 -5.17
CA THR A 220 33.42 -6.40 -5.37
C THR A 220 32.67 -6.66 -4.09
N THR A 221 31.35 -6.83 -4.19
CA THR A 221 30.51 -7.41 -3.15
C THR A 221 29.68 -8.54 -3.77
N THR A 222 29.39 -9.58 -2.99
CA THR A 222 28.64 -10.75 -3.46
C THR A 222 27.24 -10.75 -2.87
N VAL A 223 26.23 -10.98 -3.71
CA VAL A 223 24.83 -11.15 -3.31
C VAL A 223 24.36 -12.55 -3.71
N GLN A 224 23.84 -13.32 -2.76
CA GLN A 224 23.21 -14.62 -3.03
C GLN A 224 21.69 -14.47 -3.12
N VAL A 225 21.14 -14.85 -4.27
CA VAL A 225 19.73 -14.71 -4.61
C VAL A 225 19.05 -16.08 -4.58
N PHE A 226 17.99 -16.20 -3.78
CA PHE A 226 17.22 -17.44 -3.59
C PHE A 226 15.91 -17.36 -4.38
N SER A 227 15.42 -18.50 -4.89
CA SER A 227 14.08 -18.59 -5.50
C SER A 227 12.95 -18.33 -4.49
N GLY A 228 13.21 -18.60 -3.21
CA GLY A 228 12.33 -18.35 -2.09
C GLY A 228 13.05 -18.72 -0.78
N TYR A 229 12.62 -18.13 0.32
CA TYR A 229 13.17 -18.41 1.64
C TYR A 229 12.04 -18.39 2.67
N THR A 230 11.81 -19.51 3.35
CA THR A 230 10.68 -19.65 4.27
C THR A 230 11.13 -20.19 5.61
N ASN A 231 10.80 -19.46 6.67
CA ASN A 231 10.95 -19.91 8.05
C ASN A 231 9.58 -20.12 8.68
N TYR A 232 9.49 -21.11 9.56
CA TYR A 232 8.24 -21.53 10.20
C TYR A 232 8.27 -21.22 11.69
N VAL A 233 7.13 -20.81 12.23
CA VAL A 233 6.92 -20.58 13.67
C VAL A 233 5.79 -21.46 14.16
N SER A 234 6.01 -22.23 15.22
CA SER A 234 4.96 -22.96 15.94
C SER A 234 5.37 -23.10 17.41
N LEU A 235 4.42 -22.89 18.32
CA LEU A 235 4.63 -23.08 19.76
C LEU A 235 5.05 -24.51 20.11
N SER A 236 4.75 -25.48 19.24
CA SER A 236 5.12 -26.90 19.38
C SER A 236 6.38 -27.29 18.60
N GLY A 237 7.00 -26.35 17.89
CA GLY A 237 8.18 -26.59 17.06
C GLY A 237 9.41 -26.98 17.86
N GLY A 238 10.35 -27.66 17.22
CA GLY A 238 11.61 -28.10 17.85
C GLY A 238 12.62 -26.98 18.10
N HIS A 239 12.33 -25.73 17.70
CA HIS A 239 13.23 -24.58 17.80
C HIS A 239 14.63 -24.86 17.22
N ALA A 240 14.67 -25.48 16.04
CA ALA A 240 15.91 -25.89 15.40
C ALA A 240 16.24 -24.98 14.21
N PHE A 241 17.22 -24.10 14.37
CA PHE A 241 17.73 -23.26 13.28
C PHE A 241 18.15 -24.13 12.07
N PRO A 242 17.80 -23.76 10.82
CA PRO A 242 17.22 -22.49 10.38
C PRO A 242 15.69 -22.48 10.26
N TYR A 243 14.94 -23.31 10.99
CA TYR A 243 13.46 -23.26 11.05
C TYR A 243 12.76 -23.47 9.70
N THR A 244 13.30 -24.32 8.81
CA THR A 244 12.85 -24.47 7.41
C THR A 244 11.68 -25.44 7.21
N ASN A 245 11.11 -25.98 8.29
CA ASN A 245 9.94 -26.86 8.28
C ASN A 245 9.27 -26.87 9.66
N TRP A 246 8.04 -27.39 9.74
CA TRP A 246 7.26 -27.44 10.98
C TRP A 246 7.96 -28.17 12.15
N PRO A 247 8.54 -29.39 11.98
CA PRO A 247 9.27 -30.03 13.07
C PRO A 247 10.44 -29.20 13.62
N ALA A 248 11.10 -28.43 12.76
CA ALA A 248 12.20 -27.56 13.13
C ALA A 248 11.77 -26.13 13.52
N ALA A 249 10.47 -25.79 13.43
CA ALA A 249 9.97 -24.42 13.54
C ALA A 249 10.44 -23.70 14.81
N ALA A 250 10.64 -22.39 14.70
CA ALA A 250 10.92 -21.55 15.86
C ALA A 250 9.70 -21.52 16.78
N THR A 251 9.93 -21.54 18.09
CA THR A 251 8.89 -21.34 19.10
C THR A 251 8.60 -19.87 19.42
N THR A 252 9.37 -18.93 18.86
CA THR A 252 9.14 -17.47 19.02
C THR A 252 9.14 -16.78 17.67
N LEU A 253 8.34 -15.71 17.55
CA LEU A 253 8.22 -14.93 16.31
C LEU A 253 9.56 -14.30 15.92
N GLN A 254 10.22 -13.64 16.87
CA GLN A 254 11.44 -12.89 16.60
C GLN A 254 12.60 -13.78 16.14
N ALA A 255 12.70 -15.02 16.64
CA ALA A 255 13.73 -15.95 16.22
C ALA A 255 13.62 -16.33 14.73
N ALA A 256 12.40 -16.57 14.23
CA ALA A 256 12.19 -16.87 12.81
C ALA A 256 12.42 -15.64 11.93
N VAL A 257 11.97 -14.45 12.36
CA VAL A 257 12.21 -13.20 11.64
C VAL A 257 13.71 -12.91 11.52
N ALA A 258 14.47 -13.08 12.60
CA ALA A 258 15.91 -12.85 12.62
C ALA A 258 16.70 -13.87 11.77
N ALA A 259 16.15 -15.06 11.55
CA ALA A 259 16.74 -16.09 10.68
C ALA A 259 16.37 -15.92 9.20
N ASN A 260 15.40 -15.06 8.88
CA ASN A 260 14.93 -14.84 7.52
C ASN A 260 15.85 -13.90 6.74
N ILE A 261 15.61 -13.78 5.44
CA ILE A 261 16.31 -12.88 4.52
C ILE A 261 15.30 -11.93 3.85
N PRO A 262 15.77 -10.80 3.30
CA PRO A 262 14.92 -9.88 2.55
C PRO A 262 14.17 -10.53 1.39
N GLY A 263 12.88 -10.18 1.29
CA GLY A 263 11.93 -10.78 0.36
C GLY A 263 11.43 -12.17 0.79
N GLY A 264 11.92 -12.71 1.90
CA GLY A 264 11.50 -14.01 2.42
C GLY A 264 10.20 -13.97 3.23
N MET A 265 9.72 -15.17 3.56
CA MET A 265 8.43 -15.42 4.22
C MET A 265 8.62 -16.07 5.58
N VAL A 266 7.95 -15.56 6.61
CA VAL A 266 7.77 -16.23 7.91
C VAL A 266 6.33 -16.69 7.99
N VAL A 267 6.11 -18.00 8.05
CA VAL A 267 4.77 -18.61 8.19
C VAL A 267 4.56 -19.00 9.65
N VAL A 268 3.46 -18.56 10.23
CA VAL A 268 3.17 -18.72 11.66
C VAL A 268 1.95 -19.59 11.86
N ASP A 269 2.12 -20.68 12.62
CA ASP A 269 1.07 -21.60 13.05
C ASP A 269 0.13 -20.95 14.08
N ASP A 270 -0.97 -21.61 14.37
CA ASP A 270 -1.99 -21.13 15.29
C ASP A 270 -1.44 -21.04 16.73
N GLY A 271 -1.88 -20.04 17.48
CA GLY A 271 -1.50 -19.90 18.88
C GLY A 271 -1.42 -18.46 19.37
N VAL A 272 -1.14 -18.34 20.67
CA VAL A 272 -0.89 -17.05 21.34
C VAL A 272 0.61 -16.89 21.55
N TYR A 273 1.18 -15.87 20.92
CA TYR A 273 2.60 -15.54 20.98
C TYR A 273 2.80 -14.36 21.94
N ASP A 274 3.11 -14.68 23.21
CA ASP A 274 3.19 -13.76 24.35
C ASP A 274 4.57 -13.75 25.05
N SER A 275 5.57 -14.38 24.44
CA SER A 275 6.94 -14.45 24.95
C SER A 275 7.96 -13.90 23.95
N ASP A 276 9.14 -13.53 24.43
CA ASP A 276 10.25 -12.95 23.64
C ASP A 276 9.96 -11.55 23.05
N GLY A 277 10.94 -10.89 22.43
CA GLY A 277 10.70 -9.60 21.79
C GLY A 277 11.98 -8.86 21.48
N ALA A 278 11.85 -7.79 20.70
CA ALA A 278 12.97 -6.97 20.30
C ALA A 278 12.68 -5.47 20.48
N VAL A 279 13.74 -4.73 20.77
CA VAL A 279 13.74 -3.27 20.86
C VAL A 279 14.33 -2.72 19.57
N VAL A 280 13.67 -1.73 18.97
CA VAL A 280 14.17 -1.04 17.77
C VAL A 280 15.05 0.15 18.16
N LEU A 281 14.49 1.07 18.96
CA LEU A 281 15.16 2.29 19.42
C LEU A 281 14.72 2.62 20.85
N GLY A 282 15.68 2.86 21.73
CA GLY A 282 15.42 3.12 23.15
C GLY A 282 15.27 1.83 23.95
N ASP A 283 14.15 1.68 24.64
CA ASP A 283 13.89 0.63 25.64
C ASP A 283 12.51 -0.05 25.51
N LEU A 284 11.61 0.46 24.65
CA LEU A 284 10.30 -0.17 24.46
C LEU A 284 10.44 -1.48 23.67
N THR A 285 10.00 -2.58 24.29
CA THR A 285 10.00 -3.90 23.66
C THR A 285 8.78 -4.05 22.74
N ASN A 286 8.98 -4.71 21.60
CA ASN A 286 7.93 -5.14 20.69
C ASN A 286 7.94 -6.68 20.66
N ARG A 287 6.78 -7.33 20.68
CA ARG A 287 6.72 -8.80 20.60
C ARG A 287 7.36 -9.32 19.32
N VAL A 288 7.24 -8.55 18.23
CA VAL A 288 7.96 -8.79 16.97
C VAL A 288 8.38 -7.48 16.31
N VAL A 289 9.57 -7.49 15.72
CA VAL A 289 10.16 -6.40 14.93
C VAL A 289 10.48 -6.93 13.53
N LEU A 290 9.84 -6.37 12.51
CA LEU A 290 10.15 -6.63 11.10
C LEU A 290 10.88 -5.42 10.51
N THR A 291 12.15 -5.55 10.12
CA THR A 291 12.94 -4.42 9.53
C THR A 291 13.67 -4.78 8.25
N ASN A 292 13.66 -6.05 7.86
CA ASN A 292 14.59 -6.57 6.84
C ASN A 292 13.84 -6.99 5.57
N GLY A 293 12.76 -6.28 5.19
CA GLY A 293 11.99 -6.61 4.00
C GLY A 293 11.30 -7.98 4.04
N VAL A 294 10.92 -8.44 5.23
CA VAL A 294 10.34 -9.78 5.46
C VAL A 294 8.82 -9.69 5.47
N THR A 295 8.15 -10.68 4.89
CA THR A 295 6.71 -10.88 5.06
C THR A 295 6.46 -11.91 6.14
N MET A 296 5.71 -11.56 7.19
CA MET A 296 5.23 -12.50 8.20
C MET A 296 3.73 -12.70 8.06
N ARG A 297 3.29 -13.96 7.95
CA ARG A 297 1.91 -14.32 7.66
C ARG A 297 1.40 -15.42 8.60
N SER A 298 0.19 -15.25 9.12
CA SER A 298 -0.54 -16.30 9.82
C SER A 298 -1.03 -17.37 8.85
N LEU A 299 -0.92 -18.64 9.22
CA LEU A 299 -1.33 -19.77 8.40
C LEU A 299 -2.85 -19.81 8.18
N HIS A 300 -3.64 -19.54 9.22
CA HIS A 300 -5.11 -19.61 9.19
C HIS A 300 -5.79 -18.27 9.51
N GLY A 301 -5.09 -17.17 9.26
CA GLY A 301 -5.64 -15.81 9.41
C GLY A 301 -5.76 -15.32 10.85
N PRO A 302 -6.42 -14.17 11.06
CA PRO A 302 -6.32 -13.41 12.31
C PRO A 302 -7.02 -14.07 13.48
N SER A 303 -8.00 -14.94 13.25
CA SER A 303 -8.68 -15.68 14.33
C SER A 303 -7.80 -16.76 14.98
N ALA A 304 -6.70 -17.15 14.34
CA ALA A 304 -5.93 -18.32 14.72
C ALA A 304 -4.56 -17.98 15.35
N ALA A 305 -3.88 -16.94 14.86
CA ALA A 305 -2.58 -16.50 15.38
C ALA A 305 -2.67 -15.12 16.05
N ILE A 306 -2.30 -15.07 17.32
CA ILE A 306 -2.40 -13.88 18.18
C ILE A 306 -1.00 -13.40 18.58
N VAL A 307 -0.67 -12.16 18.26
CA VAL A 307 0.52 -11.46 18.77
C VAL A 307 0.10 -10.67 20.01
N MET A 308 0.58 -11.10 21.17
CA MET A 308 0.17 -10.52 22.45
C MET A 308 1.26 -9.62 23.04
N GLY A 309 0.92 -8.34 23.20
CA GLY A 309 1.72 -7.37 23.93
C GLY A 309 1.55 -7.49 25.46
N GLN A 310 2.00 -6.49 26.18
CA GLN A 310 1.91 -6.44 27.65
C GLN A 310 1.64 -5.01 28.11
N GLY A 311 0.70 -4.85 29.02
CA GLY A 311 0.36 -3.58 29.66
C GLY A 311 0.43 -3.64 31.19
N PRO A 312 0.05 -2.54 31.87
CA PRO A 312 -0.46 -1.28 31.30
C PRO A 312 0.66 -0.40 30.71
N ASN A 313 0.31 0.79 30.19
CA ASN A 313 1.30 1.78 29.74
C ASN A 313 2.28 2.11 30.89
N GLY A 314 3.57 2.03 30.63
CA GLY A 314 4.59 2.15 31.66
C GLY A 314 5.92 1.53 31.27
N ALA A 315 6.85 1.42 32.22
CA ALA A 315 8.20 0.90 31.97
C ALA A 315 8.22 -0.56 31.49
N ASP A 316 7.25 -1.37 31.93
CA ASP A 316 7.15 -2.80 31.61
C ASP A 316 6.23 -3.10 30.41
N ALA A 317 5.88 -2.06 29.63
CA ALA A 317 4.99 -2.20 28.48
C ALA A 317 5.69 -2.93 27.32
N VAL A 318 4.91 -3.73 26.58
CA VAL A 318 5.34 -4.40 25.35
C VAL A 318 4.31 -4.09 24.26
N ARG A 319 4.76 -3.48 23.17
CA ARG A 319 3.98 -3.29 21.93
C ARG A 319 3.81 -4.64 21.23
N CYS A 320 2.71 -4.86 20.51
CA CYS A 320 2.56 -6.10 19.75
C CYS A 320 3.56 -6.18 18.59
N ALA A 321 3.61 -5.18 17.70
CA ALA A 321 4.50 -5.24 16.54
C ALA A 321 5.15 -3.90 16.18
N TYR A 322 6.36 -3.99 15.63
CA TYR A 322 6.98 -2.94 14.84
C TYR A 322 7.15 -3.44 13.40
N VAL A 323 6.66 -2.69 12.42
CA VAL A 323 6.77 -3.04 10.99
C VAL A 323 7.51 -1.91 10.27
N GLY A 324 8.77 -2.16 9.94
CA GLY A 324 9.66 -1.25 9.24
C GLY A 324 9.60 -1.38 7.71
N GLY A 325 10.51 -0.67 7.04
CA GLY A 325 10.54 -0.56 5.59
C GLY A 325 10.55 -1.91 4.86
N ASN A 326 9.81 -1.98 3.75
CA ASN A 326 9.62 -3.12 2.87
C ASN A 326 9.09 -4.39 3.56
N SER A 327 8.71 -4.33 4.83
CA SER A 327 8.23 -5.48 5.59
C SER A 327 6.71 -5.53 5.63
N ARG A 328 6.15 -6.73 5.77
CA ARG A 328 4.70 -6.96 5.73
C ARG A 328 4.25 -7.83 6.90
N LEU A 329 3.15 -7.46 7.54
CA LEU A 329 2.49 -8.26 8.58
C LEU A 329 1.07 -8.59 8.14
N GLU A 330 0.75 -9.89 8.02
CA GLU A 330 -0.48 -10.33 7.35
C GLU A 330 -1.26 -11.37 8.17
N GLY A 331 -2.53 -11.10 8.45
CA GLY A 331 -3.43 -12.11 8.99
C GLY A 331 -3.34 -12.37 10.49
N PHE A 332 -3.01 -11.39 11.35
CA PHE A 332 -2.87 -11.61 12.79
C PHE A 332 -3.93 -10.87 13.61
N THR A 333 -4.27 -11.41 14.78
CA THR A 333 -4.85 -10.61 15.87
C THR A 333 -3.72 -10.02 16.71
N LEU A 334 -3.75 -8.72 16.97
CA LEU A 334 -2.81 -8.02 17.84
C LEU A 334 -3.54 -7.43 19.03
N ILE A 335 -3.18 -7.87 20.23
CA ILE A 335 -3.91 -7.56 21.46
C ILE A 335 -3.02 -7.25 22.65
N ASN A 336 -3.53 -6.41 23.55
CA ASN A 336 -2.90 -6.04 24.82
C ASN A 336 -1.53 -5.34 24.67
N GLY A 337 -1.25 -4.76 23.50
CA GLY A 337 -0.08 -3.95 23.24
C GLY A 337 -0.15 -2.60 23.94
N HIS A 338 0.95 -2.21 24.60
CA HIS A 338 1.06 -0.96 25.33
C HIS A 338 2.37 -0.24 25.04
N THR A 339 2.43 1.05 25.37
CA THR A 339 3.63 1.89 25.22
C THR A 339 4.14 2.42 26.56
N HIS A 340 5.30 3.09 26.55
CA HIS A 340 5.74 3.83 27.74
C HIS A 340 4.81 5.01 28.02
N ALA A 341 4.79 5.47 29.27
CA ALA A 341 4.02 6.64 29.71
C ALA A 341 4.95 7.77 30.15
N GLY A 342 4.87 8.94 29.51
CA GLY A 342 5.65 10.11 29.91
C GLY A 342 5.71 11.21 28.85
N SER A 343 5.58 12.47 29.27
CA SER A 343 5.83 13.62 28.40
C SER A 343 7.33 13.80 28.13
N GLY A 344 7.69 14.17 26.90
CA GLY A 344 9.08 14.40 26.50
C GLY A 344 9.87 13.15 26.09
N LEU A 345 9.23 11.98 26.09
CA LEU A 345 9.80 10.77 25.46
C LEU A 345 9.67 10.85 23.93
N ALA A 346 10.60 10.19 23.23
CA ALA A 346 10.57 10.09 21.78
C ALA A 346 9.28 9.39 21.29
N GLU A 347 8.76 9.82 20.15
CA GLU A 347 7.46 9.39 19.61
C GLU A 347 7.33 7.86 19.47
N ASN A 348 8.43 7.21 19.08
CA ASN A 348 8.50 5.76 18.91
C ASN A 348 8.31 4.96 20.22
N ARG A 349 8.34 5.63 21.38
CA ARG A 349 8.16 5.02 22.71
C ARG A 349 6.75 5.19 23.27
N VAL A 350 5.96 6.11 22.73
CA VAL A 350 4.66 6.50 23.32
C VAL A 350 3.48 6.29 22.37
N ASN A 351 3.73 6.04 21.08
CA ASN A 351 2.70 5.86 20.05
C ASN A 351 2.56 4.41 19.58
N GLY A 352 1.41 4.03 19.02
CA GLY A 352 1.20 2.72 18.40
C GLY A 352 1.16 1.57 19.39
N GLY A 353 0.15 1.50 20.26
CA GLY A 353 0.07 0.47 21.31
C GLY A 353 0.07 -0.94 20.75
N GLY A 354 -0.76 -1.19 19.74
CA GLY A 354 -0.74 -2.44 18.99
C GLY A 354 0.46 -2.46 18.03
N ILE A 355 0.52 -1.51 17.10
CA ILE A 355 1.50 -1.50 16.02
C ILE A 355 2.10 -0.11 15.81
N LEU A 356 3.41 -0.08 15.56
CA LEU A 356 4.11 1.05 14.97
C LEU A 356 4.59 0.65 13.58
N VAL A 357 4.15 1.38 12.54
CA VAL A 357 4.60 1.16 11.16
C VAL A 357 5.51 2.31 10.73
N ALA A 358 6.70 1.99 10.26
CA ALA A 358 7.72 2.94 9.83
C ALA A 358 8.13 2.71 8.37
N GLY A 359 8.57 3.78 7.70
CA GLY A 359 8.90 3.74 6.27
C GLY A 359 7.69 3.31 5.45
N ASN A 360 7.90 2.37 4.53
CA ASN A 360 6.88 1.78 3.66
C ASN A 360 6.43 0.38 4.11
N GLY A 361 6.46 0.09 5.42
CA GLY A 361 5.88 -1.12 5.98
C GLY A 361 4.37 -1.21 5.72
N VAL A 362 3.86 -2.43 5.55
CA VAL A 362 2.43 -2.68 5.25
C VAL A 362 1.86 -3.68 6.24
N VAL A 363 0.66 -3.42 6.74
CA VAL A 363 -0.11 -4.35 7.56
C VAL A 363 -1.40 -4.70 6.82
N SER A 364 -1.75 -5.98 6.74
CA SER A 364 -2.97 -6.40 6.06
C SER A 364 -3.72 -7.52 6.74
N ASN A 365 -5.05 -7.56 6.56
CA ASN A 365 -5.90 -8.65 7.04
C ASN A 365 -5.79 -8.89 8.56
N CYS A 366 -5.54 -7.83 9.34
CA CYS A 366 -5.28 -7.93 10.78
C CYS A 366 -6.44 -7.41 11.62
N VAL A 367 -6.59 -7.97 12.81
CA VAL A 367 -7.48 -7.47 13.87
C VAL A 367 -6.62 -6.86 14.97
N ILE A 368 -6.66 -5.54 15.12
CA ILE A 368 -5.86 -4.79 16.09
C ILE A 368 -6.81 -4.33 17.20
N THR A 369 -6.79 -5.03 18.33
CA THR A 369 -7.84 -4.88 19.35
C THR A 369 -7.34 -4.76 20.77
N GLY A 370 -7.99 -3.94 21.60
CA GLY A 370 -7.70 -3.87 23.04
C GLY A 370 -6.27 -3.40 23.37
N ASN A 371 -5.71 -2.54 22.53
CA ASN A 371 -4.36 -1.97 22.73
C ASN A 371 -4.45 -0.55 23.30
N SER A 372 -3.37 -0.08 23.93
CA SER A 372 -3.30 1.27 24.49
C SER A 372 -1.99 1.98 24.16
N ALA A 373 -2.06 3.27 23.88
CA ALA A 373 -0.89 4.12 23.75
C ALA A 373 -1.00 5.32 24.71
N TYR A 374 0.11 5.74 25.31
CA TYR A 374 0.12 7.00 26.06
C TYR A 374 -0.10 8.22 25.15
N GLY A 375 0.49 8.21 23.95
CA GLY A 375 0.41 9.28 22.97
C GLY A 375 -0.67 9.04 21.93
N LEU A 376 -0.25 8.67 20.72
CA LEU A 376 -1.08 8.59 19.53
C LEU A 376 -1.27 7.15 19.06
N GLY A 377 -2.43 6.82 18.50
CA GLY A 377 -2.62 5.56 17.78
C GLY A 377 -2.66 4.37 18.72
N GLY A 378 -3.75 4.18 19.46
CA GLY A 378 -3.87 3.08 20.42
C GLY A 378 -3.70 1.72 19.74
N GLY A 379 -4.37 1.53 18.60
CA GLY A 379 -4.18 0.37 17.73
C GLY A 379 -2.94 0.50 16.85
N ALA A 380 -2.86 1.53 16.01
CA ALA A 380 -1.78 1.71 15.04
C ALA A 380 -1.26 3.16 14.94
N TRP A 381 0.04 3.31 14.68
CA TRP A 381 0.65 4.59 14.35
C TRP A 381 1.58 4.48 13.14
N GLY A 382 1.42 5.42 12.19
CA GLY A 382 2.17 5.47 10.93
C GLY A 382 1.79 4.41 9.89
N GLY A 383 2.38 4.53 8.69
CA GLY A 383 2.32 3.54 7.62
C GLY A 383 0.96 3.28 6.98
N VAL A 384 0.84 2.11 6.33
CA VAL A 384 -0.32 1.71 5.52
C VAL A 384 -0.93 0.41 6.04
N LEU A 385 -2.24 0.43 6.23
CA LEU A 385 -3.06 -0.70 6.64
C LEU A 385 -4.10 -1.01 5.54
N HIS A 386 -4.27 -2.30 5.22
CA HIS A 386 -5.28 -2.77 4.27
C HIS A 386 -6.15 -3.84 4.91
N ASN A 387 -7.47 -3.78 4.72
CA ASN A 387 -8.37 -4.83 5.22
C ASN A 387 -8.16 -5.12 6.72
N CYS A 388 -8.09 -4.07 7.54
CA CYS A 388 -7.81 -4.19 8.97
C CYS A 388 -9.01 -3.73 9.80
N THR A 389 -9.29 -4.46 10.88
CA THR A 389 -10.25 -4.06 11.91
C THR A 389 -9.51 -3.55 13.12
N LEU A 390 -9.73 -2.29 13.50
CA LEU A 390 -9.15 -1.66 14.68
C LEU A 390 -10.26 -1.43 15.70
N SER A 391 -10.25 -2.21 16.78
CA SER A 391 -11.38 -2.21 17.72
C SER A 391 -10.98 -2.03 19.18
N THR A 392 -11.77 -1.29 19.96
CA THR A 392 -11.60 -1.17 21.42
C THR A 392 -10.21 -0.72 21.90
N ASN A 393 -9.50 0.03 21.06
CA ASN A 393 -8.18 0.56 21.40
C ASN A 393 -8.30 1.93 22.08
N SER A 394 -7.26 2.33 22.81
CA SER A 394 -7.23 3.58 23.58
C SER A 394 -5.95 4.38 23.43
N ALA A 395 -6.07 5.70 23.43
CA ALA A 395 -4.93 6.62 23.36
C ALA A 395 -5.28 8.03 23.86
N MET A 396 -4.30 8.95 23.85
CA MET A 396 -4.59 10.38 24.00
C MET A 396 -5.34 10.92 22.77
N HIS A 397 -4.88 10.54 21.57
CA HIS A 397 -5.55 10.82 20.29
C HIS A 397 -5.48 9.61 19.36
N GLY A 398 -6.50 9.42 18.52
CA GLY A 398 -6.52 8.33 17.54
C GLY A 398 -6.58 6.96 18.22
N GLY A 399 -7.72 6.61 18.80
CA GLY A 399 -7.85 5.37 19.57
C GLY A 399 -7.56 4.15 18.69
N GLY A 400 -8.22 4.08 17.55
CA GLY A 400 -7.91 3.08 16.52
C GLY A 400 -6.55 3.35 15.89
N MET A 401 -6.38 4.49 15.22
CA MET A 401 -5.12 4.84 14.56
C MET A 401 -4.76 6.32 14.61
N ALA A 402 -3.47 6.61 14.40
CA ALA A 402 -3.00 7.98 14.18
C ALA A 402 -1.90 8.08 13.11
N GLY A 403 -1.97 9.09 12.26
CA GLY A 403 -0.98 9.35 11.20
C GLY A 403 -0.78 8.18 10.21
N SER A 404 -1.77 7.29 10.10
CA SER A 404 -1.74 6.09 9.25
C SER A 404 -2.71 6.23 8.08
N SER A 405 -2.51 5.48 7.00
CA SER A 405 -3.50 5.30 5.94
C SER A 405 -4.19 3.96 6.10
N LEU A 406 -5.52 3.94 6.16
CA LEU A 406 -6.32 2.72 6.17
C LEU A 406 -7.18 2.62 4.91
N TYR A 407 -7.08 1.49 4.25
CA TYR A 407 -7.88 1.11 3.09
C TYR A 407 -8.71 -0.12 3.44
N ASP A 408 -10.00 -0.09 3.09
CA ASP A 408 -10.90 -1.24 3.21
C ASP A 408 -11.05 -1.72 4.66
N GLY A 409 -11.17 -0.81 5.62
CA GLY A 409 -11.04 -1.13 7.05
C GLY A 409 -12.21 -0.73 7.93
N VAL A 410 -12.21 -1.24 9.16
CA VAL A 410 -13.24 -0.98 10.17
C VAL A 410 -12.60 -0.40 11.43
N LEU A 411 -13.07 0.76 11.90
CA LEU A 411 -12.70 1.33 13.20
C LEU A 411 -13.92 1.32 14.11
N VAL A 412 -13.89 0.50 15.16
CA VAL A 412 -15.06 0.29 16.02
C VAL A 412 -14.76 0.36 17.51
N GLY A 413 -15.56 1.11 18.28
CA GLY A 413 -15.50 1.07 19.74
C GLY A 413 -14.21 1.61 20.35
N ASN A 414 -13.41 2.38 19.61
CA ASN A 414 -12.17 2.95 20.12
C ASN A 414 -12.45 4.19 20.98
N THR A 415 -11.65 4.40 22.04
CA THR A 415 -11.92 5.45 23.04
C THR A 415 -10.68 6.28 23.32
N VAL A 416 -10.81 7.60 23.25
CA VAL A 416 -9.72 8.55 23.57
C VAL A 416 -10.19 9.68 24.47
N VAL A 417 -9.22 10.30 25.15
CA VAL A 417 -9.51 11.45 26.03
C VAL A 417 -9.54 12.79 25.29
N SER A 418 -8.99 12.87 24.07
CA SER A 418 -8.94 14.12 23.30
C SER A 418 -9.57 13.98 21.92
N ASN A 419 -8.82 13.74 20.85
CA ASN A 419 -9.34 13.89 19.48
C ASN A 419 -9.29 12.58 18.69
N GLY A 420 -10.33 12.33 17.88
CA GLY A 420 -10.33 11.24 16.91
C GLY A 420 -10.46 9.88 17.57
N GLY A 421 -11.68 9.48 17.96
CA GLY A 421 -11.90 8.21 18.65
C GLY A 421 -11.45 7.03 17.79
N GLY A 422 -11.91 6.99 16.54
CA GLY A 422 -11.39 6.09 15.52
C GLY A 422 -10.01 6.52 15.05
N ALA A 423 -9.92 7.67 14.38
CA ALA A 423 -8.68 8.11 13.72
C ALA A 423 -8.28 9.55 14.04
N TYR A 424 -6.96 9.79 14.16
CA TYR A 424 -6.37 11.12 14.30
C TYR A 424 -5.26 11.35 13.26
N GLY A 425 -5.48 12.24 12.29
CA GLY A 425 -4.57 12.37 11.15
C GLY A 425 -4.73 11.24 10.14
N GLY A 426 -4.00 11.33 9.02
CA GLY A 426 -3.94 10.26 8.02
C GLY A 426 -5.14 10.19 7.06
N THR A 427 -5.26 9.07 6.36
CA THR A 427 -6.25 8.85 5.28
C THR A 427 -7.08 7.60 5.57
N LEU A 428 -8.39 7.70 5.38
CA LEU A 428 -9.31 6.56 5.38
C LEU A 428 -9.97 6.51 4.00
N GLN A 429 -9.94 5.35 3.36
CA GLN A 429 -10.63 5.10 2.11
C GLN A 429 -11.40 3.79 2.20
N ASN A 430 -12.67 3.79 1.76
CA ASN A 430 -13.50 2.58 1.76
C ASN A 430 -13.67 2.00 3.17
N CYS A 431 -13.95 2.83 4.17
CA CYS A 431 -13.89 2.43 5.59
C CYS A 431 -15.22 2.63 6.32
N LEU A 432 -15.49 1.75 7.28
CA LEU A 432 -16.54 1.92 8.28
C LEU A 432 -15.95 2.45 9.59
N VAL A 433 -16.47 3.58 10.09
CA VAL A 433 -16.05 4.19 11.36
C VAL A 433 -17.26 4.30 12.27
N MET A 434 -17.35 3.43 13.29
CA MET A 434 -18.54 3.36 14.14
C MET A 434 -18.28 3.22 15.64
N ASP A 435 -19.22 3.72 16.43
CA ASP A 435 -19.24 3.53 17.89
C ASP A 435 -17.96 3.98 18.62
N ASN A 436 -17.18 4.89 18.03
CA ASN A 436 -15.97 5.42 18.64
C ASN A 436 -16.28 6.63 19.53
N GLN A 437 -15.45 6.85 20.56
CA GLN A 437 -15.64 7.91 21.55
C GLN A 437 -14.41 8.82 21.70
N ALA A 438 -14.64 10.14 21.72
CA ALA A 438 -13.61 11.16 21.93
C ALA A 438 -14.15 12.42 22.64
N GLN A 439 -13.27 13.37 22.94
CA GLN A 439 -13.69 14.74 23.30
C GLN A 439 -14.16 15.53 22.07
N TYR A 440 -13.40 15.45 20.98
CA TYR A 440 -13.75 15.98 19.66
C TYR A 440 -13.49 14.96 18.56
N GLY A 441 -14.32 14.91 17.51
CA GLY A 441 -14.12 13.94 16.42
C GLY A 441 -14.31 12.52 16.93
N GLY A 442 -15.51 12.16 17.38
CA GLY A 442 -15.79 10.81 17.91
C GLY A 442 -15.35 9.74 16.90
N GLY A 443 -15.70 9.90 15.63
CA GLY A 443 -15.20 9.08 14.54
C GLY A 443 -13.76 9.44 14.15
N THR A 444 -13.57 10.60 13.53
CA THR A 444 -12.25 11.03 13.04
C THR A 444 -11.91 12.48 13.36
N ALA A 445 -10.61 12.80 13.44
CA ALA A 445 -10.12 14.16 13.59
C ALA A 445 -8.86 14.41 12.75
N LEU A 446 -8.77 15.58 12.09
CA LEU A 446 -7.61 15.96 11.25
C LEU A 446 -7.27 14.95 10.13
N SER A 447 -8.26 14.20 9.65
CA SER A 447 -8.07 13.13 8.67
C SER A 447 -8.65 13.48 7.30
N THR A 448 -8.24 12.74 6.28
CA THR A 448 -8.90 12.71 4.96
C THR A 448 -9.75 11.44 4.86
N ASN A 449 -11.04 11.56 4.53
CA ASN A 449 -11.97 10.44 4.45
C ASN A 449 -12.61 10.39 3.06
N ALA A 450 -12.54 9.25 2.39
CA ALA A 450 -13.14 9.02 1.08
C ALA A 450 -13.90 7.69 1.04
N HIS A 451 -15.11 7.64 0.48
CA HIS A 451 -15.92 6.41 0.46
C HIS A 451 -16.04 5.77 1.86
N CYS A 452 -16.32 6.60 2.86
CA CYS A 452 -16.44 6.15 4.24
C CYS A 452 -17.87 6.24 4.73
N THR A 453 -18.27 5.31 5.59
CA THR A 453 -19.48 5.45 6.40
C THR A 453 -19.07 5.73 7.84
N ILE A 454 -19.39 6.93 8.34
CA ILE A 454 -19.01 7.42 9.67
C ILE A 454 -20.29 7.64 10.48
N ALA A 455 -20.62 6.70 11.36
CA ALA A 455 -21.91 6.68 12.03
C ALA A 455 -21.84 6.18 13.48
N ARG A 456 -22.82 6.59 14.31
CA ARG A 456 -22.92 6.22 15.74
C ARG A 456 -21.69 6.57 16.61
N ASN A 457 -20.83 7.47 16.15
CA ASN A 457 -19.69 7.91 16.95
C ASN A 457 -20.11 9.01 17.94
N THR A 458 -19.42 9.11 19.07
CA THR A 458 -19.76 10.02 20.16
C THR A 458 -18.61 10.97 20.50
N ALA A 459 -18.89 12.28 20.50
CA ALA A 459 -18.00 13.30 21.03
C ALA A 459 -18.57 13.95 22.29
N ALA A 460 -17.73 14.16 23.31
CA ALA A 460 -18.14 14.89 24.51
C ALA A 460 -18.41 16.38 24.22
N VAL A 461 -17.77 16.96 23.21
CA VAL A 461 -17.93 18.38 22.86
C VAL A 461 -18.54 18.56 21.48
N SER A 462 -17.77 18.33 20.41
CA SER A 462 -18.21 18.61 19.03
C SER A 462 -17.58 17.70 17.99
N GLY A 463 -18.25 17.56 16.85
CA GLY A 463 -17.84 16.67 15.77
C GLY A 463 -17.96 15.22 16.22
N GLY A 464 -19.17 14.76 16.56
CA GLY A 464 -19.40 13.34 16.88
C GLY A 464 -18.88 12.42 15.78
N GLY A 465 -19.19 12.72 14.52
CA GLY A 465 -18.62 12.04 13.37
C GLY A 465 -17.20 12.51 13.08
N VAL A 466 -17.04 13.74 12.59
CA VAL A 466 -15.75 14.26 12.11
C VAL A 466 -15.39 15.65 12.67
N TYR A 467 -14.10 15.89 12.92
CA TYR A 467 -13.58 17.17 13.39
C TYR A 467 -12.36 17.63 12.58
N ARG A 468 -12.36 18.87 12.07
CA ARG A 468 -11.23 19.44 11.31
C ARG A 468 -10.68 18.55 10.20
N SER A 469 -11.57 17.85 9.50
CA SER A 469 -11.23 16.82 8.52
C SER A 469 -11.69 17.22 7.12
N THR A 470 -11.18 16.53 6.11
CA THR A 470 -11.72 16.59 4.75
C THR A 470 -12.49 15.30 4.48
N VAL A 471 -13.70 15.42 3.92
CA VAL A 471 -14.60 14.29 3.67
C VAL A 471 -15.14 14.37 2.24
N ARG A 472 -15.09 13.25 1.52
CA ARG A 472 -15.59 13.13 0.14
C ARG A 472 -16.26 11.79 -0.14
N ASN A 473 -17.29 11.75 -0.99
CA ASN A 473 -17.99 10.53 -1.40
C ASN A 473 -18.42 9.65 -0.20
N SER A 474 -18.83 10.26 0.91
CA SER A 474 -18.95 9.57 2.20
C SER A 474 -20.28 9.88 2.87
N VAL A 475 -20.68 9.03 3.81
CA VAL A 475 -21.84 9.26 4.68
C VAL A 475 -21.35 9.60 6.09
N VAL A 476 -21.81 10.71 6.64
CA VAL A 476 -21.55 11.12 8.03
C VAL A 476 -22.91 11.43 8.69
N TYR A 477 -23.47 10.42 9.35
CA TYR A 477 -24.84 10.49 9.88
C TYR A 477 -25.01 9.68 11.17
N HIS A 478 -26.02 10.04 11.97
CA HIS A 478 -26.35 9.39 13.26
C HIS A 478 -25.22 9.41 14.29
N ASN A 479 -24.35 10.42 14.23
CA ASN A 479 -23.36 10.63 15.27
C ASN A 479 -23.93 11.49 16.41
N THR A 480 -23.27 11.49 17.56
CA THR A 480 -23.69 12.24 18.75
C THR A 480 -22.59 13.18 19.22
N ALA A 481 -22.93 14.43 19.50
CA ALA A 481 -22.07 15.35 20.23
C ALA A 481 -22.85 16.00 21.38
N LEU A 482 -22.32 15.91 22.61
CA LEU A 482 -23.08 16.36 23.79
C LEU A 482 -23.26 17.88 23.86
N SER A 483 -22.36 18.67 23.25
CA SER A 483 -22.49 20.13 23.23
C SER A 483 -23.14 20.64 21.94
N SER A 484 -22.55 20.35 20.78
CA SER A 484 -23.06 20.78 19.47
C SER A 484 -22.34 20.08 18.33
N TRP A 485 -22.89 20.15 17.11
CA TRP A 485 -22.28 19.63 15.88
C TRP A 485 -22.06 18.10 15.91
N PRO A 486 -23.14 17.30 15.94
CA PRO A 486 -23.05 15.85 15.99
C PRO A 486 -22.32 15.24 14.79
N GLU A 487 -22.61 15.67 13.56
CA GLU A 487 -22.02 15.01 12.39
C GLU A 487 -20.62 15.54 12.07
N PHE A 488 -20.45 16.85 11.94
CA PHE A 488 -19.15 17.45 11.60
C PHE A 488 -18.93 18.82 12.25
N PHE A 489 -17.67 19.14 12.57
CA PHE A 489 -17.29 20.47 13.04
C PHE A 489 -15.93 20.93 12.47
N ASN A 490 -15.90 22.15 11.90
CA ASN A 490 -14.73 22.73 11.22
C ASN A 490 -14.14 21.84 10.11
N SER A 491 -14.97 21.03 9.45
CA SER A 491 -14.56 20.10 8.40
C SER A 491 -15.03 20.57 7.03
N ILE A 492 -14.30 20.17 5.99
CA ILE A 492 -14.67 20.37 4.58
C ILE A 492 -15.36 19.09 4.11
N CYS A 493 -16.61 19.19 3.70
CA CYS A 493 -17.39 18.06 3.18
C CYS A 493 -17.82 18.38 1.75
N THR A 494 -17.49 17.52 0.79
CA THR A 494 -17.97 17.59 -0.61
C THR A 494 -18.50 16.23 -1.01
N TYR A 495 -19.55 16.14 -1.83
CA TYR A 495 -20.17 14.85 -2.17
C TYR A 495 -20.36 13.97 -0.93
N THR A 496 -20.88 14.57 0.14
CA THR A 496 -21.00 13.94 1.45
C THR A 496 -22.44 14.00 1.90
N CYS A 497 -23.00 12.87 2.31
CA CYS A 497 -24.30 12.83 2.97
C CYS A 497 -24.12 13.18 4.45
N THR A 498 -24.58 14.37 4.87
CA THR A 498 -24.38 14.87 6.24
C THR A 498 -25.34 16.02 6.58
N ARG A 499 -25.48 16.35 7.87
CA ARG A 499 -26.27 17.49 8.33
C ARG A 499 -25.62 18.26 9.49
N PRO A 500 -25.89 19.57 9.65
CA PRO A 500 -26.62 20.45 8.72
C PRO A 500 -25.88 20.63 7.37
N ASP A 501 -26.46 21.36 6.42
CA ASP A 501 -25.82 21.61 5.11
C ASP A 501 -24.36 22.12 5.29
N PRO A 502 -23.35 21.40 4.79
CA PRO A 502 -21.95 21.81 4.89
C PRO A 502 -21.57 22.95 3.94
N ALA A 503 -22.48 23.39 3.06
CA ALA A 503 -22.24 24.34 1.98
C ALA A 503 -21.13 23.90 1.00
N GLY A 504 -20.89 22.59 0.91
CA GLY A 504 -19.91 21.99 0.01
C GLY A 504 -20.57 21.31 -1.18
N THR A 505 -19.96 21.44 -2.36
CA THR A 505 -20.47 20.92 -3.64
C THR A 505 -20.88 19.45 -3.54
N GLY A 506 -22.04 19.11 -4.12
CA GLY A 506 -22.53 17.73 -4.24
C GLY A 506 -23.00 17.10 -2.92
N SER A 507 -23.04 17.84 -1.81
CA SER A 507 -23.45 17.27 -0.52
C SER A 507 -24.96 17.12 -0.38
N ILE A 508 -25.39 16.07 0.30
CA ILE A 508 -26.79 15.71 0.53
C ILE A 508 -27.09 15.82 2.03
N THR A 509 -28.27 16.31 2.40
CA THR A 509 -28.65 16.51 3.81
C THR A 509 -29.75 15.58 4.32
N ASN A 510 -30.38 14.87 3.39
CA ASN A 510 -31.39 13.87 3.67
C ASN A 510 -30.79 12.66 4.41
N ASP A 511 -31.64 11.92 5.11
CA ASP A 511 -31.23 10.70 5.79
C ASP A 511 -30.70 9.67 4.78
N PRO A 512 -29.56 9.00 5.04
CA PRO A 512 -28.99 7.99 4.14
C PRO A 512 -29.82 6.69 4.05
N LEU A 513 -30.82 6.49 4.91
CA LEU A 513 -31.70 5.32 4.91
C LEU A 513 -30.92 4.00 4.99
N PHE A 514 -30.18 3.80 6.09
CA PHE A 514 -29.50 2.53 6.35
C PHE A 514 -30.50 1.38 6.61
N VAL A 515 -30.21 0.18 6.08
CA VAL A 515 -31.05 -1.02 6.21
C VAL A 515 -31.30 -1.40 7.68
N ASP A 516 -30.26 -1.51 8.51
CA ASP A 516 -30.39 -1.73 9.96
C ASP A 516 -29.32 -1.00 10.78
N LEU A 517 -29.56 0.28 11.01
CA LEU A 517 -28.73 1.13 11.87
C LEU A 517 -28.52 0.55 13.28
N GLY A 518 -29.49 -0.19 13.84
CA GLY A 518 -29.41 -0.74 15.19
C GLY A 518 -28.56 -2.01 15.26
N GLY A 519 -28.64 -2.85 14.22
CA GLY A 519 -27.86 -4.08 14.05
C GLY A 519 -26.44 -3.87 13.54
N GLY A 520 -26.12 -2.68 13.02
CA GLY A 520 -24.80 -2.39 12.45
C GLY A 520 -24.72 -2.59 10.94
N ASP A 521 -25.86 -2.80 10.28
CA ASP A 521 -25.94 -2.87 8.83
C ASP A 521 -26.10 -1.46 8.26
N PHE A 522 -25.07 -1.03 7.54
CA PHE A 522 -24.95 0.29 6.96
C PHE A 522 -25.05 0.29 5.43
N HIS A 523 -25.53 -0.80 4.84
CA HIS A 523 -25.98 -0.77 3.44
C HIS A 523 -27.12 0.23 3.29
N LEU A 524 -27.19 0.84 2.11
CA LEU A 524 -28.24 1.78 1.76
C LEU A 524 -29.52 1.01 1.38
N ASP A 525 -30.67 1.54 1.77
CA ASP A 525 -31.96 1.13 1.20
C ASP A 525 -32.10 1.67 -0.23
N GLY A 526 -32.87 0.99 -1.10
CA GLY A 526 -33.04 1.38 -2.50
C GLY A 526 -33.74 2.74 -2.70
N ALA A 527 -34.40 3.30 -1.68
CA ALA A 527 -34.92 4.67 -1.72
C ALA A 527 -33.91 5.73 -1.24
N SER A 528 -32.69 5.34 -0.91
CA SER A 528 -31.68 6.23 -0.36
C SER A 528 -31.27 7.30 -1.37
N PRO A 529 -31.16 8.57 -0.94
CA PRO A 529 -30.63 9.63 -1.81
C PRO A 529 -29.13 9.47 -2.08
N CYS A 530 -28.44 8.51 -1.43
CA CYS A 530 -27.00 8.29 -1.52
C CYS A 530 -26.60 7.29 -2.61
N VAL A 531 -27.58 6.65 -3.27
CA VAL A 531 -27.37 5.72 -4.38
C VAL A 531 -26.99 6.50 -5.65
N ASP A 532 -25.94 6.06 -6.35
CA ASP A 532 -25.46 6.56 -7.65
C ASP A 532 -25.13 8.06 -7.72
N VAL A 533 -24.60 8.65 -6.65
CA VAL A 533 -24.38 10.11 -6.55
C VAL A 533 -22.97 10.52 -6.13
N ALA A 534 -22.03 9.58 -5.96
CA ALA A 534 -20.65 9.94 -5.66
C ALA A 534 -20.01 10.71 -6.83
N LEU A 535 -19.04 11.56 -6.51
CA LEU A 535 -18.21 12.19 -7.54
C LEU A 535 -17.38 11.11 -8.25
N GLY A 536 -17.48 11.06 -9.57
CA GLY A 536 -16.67 10.17 -10.41
C GLY A 536 -15.16 10.45 -10.32
N GLY A 537 -14.37 9.39 -10.52
CA GLY A 537 -12.90 9.43 -10.57
C GLY A 537 -12.21 9.19 -9.21
N GLY A 538 -11.39 8.13 -9.16
CA GLY A 538 -10.61 7.76 -7.97
C GLY A 538 -11.41 7.00 -6.90
N SER A 539 -12.59 6.48 -7.25
CA SER A 539 -13.34 5.52 -6.42
C SER A 539 -12.58 4.19 -6.33
N PRO A 540 -12.65 3.48 -5.19
CA PRO A 540 -12.26 2.07 -5.12
C PRO A 540 -13.03 1.23 -6.13
N VAL A 541 -12.42 0.16 -6.64
CA VAL A 541 -13.06 -0.77 -7.61
C VAL A 541 -13.97 -1.80 -6.93
N ILE A 542 -13.89 -1.91 -5.60
CA ILE A 542 -14.71 -2.78 -4.75
C ILE A 542 -15.14 -2.00 -3.50
N ALA A 543 -16.33 -2.28 -3.01
CA ALA A 543 -16.84 -1.83 -1.73
C ALA A 543 -16.19 -2.57 -0.56
N LEU A 544 -16.45 -2.13 0.68
CA LEU A 544 -15.82 -2.68 1.89
C LEU A 544 -16.08 -4.18 2.09
N ASP A 545 -17.21 -4.68 1.62
CA ASP A 545 -17.65 -6.08 1.70
C ASP A 545 -17.31 -6.91 0.45
N GLY A 546 -16.61 -6.31 -0.52
CA GLY A 546 -16.13 -6.98 -1.73
C GLY A 546 -17.06 -6.84 -2.94
N ILE A 547 -18.21 -6.17 -2.82
CA ILE A 547 -19.11 -5.91 -3.94
C ILE A 547 -18.40 -5.03 -4.99
N PRO A 548 -18.46 -5.34 -6.30
CA PRO A 548 -17.92 -4.49 -7.35
C PRO A 548 -18.48 -3.06 -7.33
N ARG A 549 -17.67 -2.09 -7.77
CA ARG A 549 -18.06 -0.67 -7.85
C ARG A 549 -17.54 0.00 -9.13
N PRO A 550 -18.34 0.82 -9.83
CA PRO A 550 -19.75 1.15 -9.52
C PRO A 550 -20.74 0.10 -10.07
N LEU A 551 -21.91 0.01 -9.44
CA LEU A 551 -23.11 -0.64 -10.00
C LEU A 551 -24.14 0.42 -10.40
N ASP A 552 -25.15 0.04 -11.21
CA ASP A 552 -26.29 0.91 -11.53
C ASP A 552 -27.42 0.66 -10.52
N GLY A 553 -27.24 1.19 -9.31
CA GLY A 553 -28.13 0.92 -8.19
C GLY A 553 -29.57 1.41 -8.42
N ASN A 554 -29.75 2.47 -9.21
CA ASN A 554 -31.05 3.07 -9.50
C ASN A 554 -31.71 2.58 -10.81
N ASP A 555 -31.02 1.74 -11.59
CA ASP A 555 -31.47 1.14 -12.85
C ASP A 555 -31.88 2.19 -13.91
N ASP A 556 -31.12 3.28 -14.03
CA ASP A 556 -31.33 4.33 -15.04
C ASP A 556 -30.47 4.19 -16.32
N GLY A 557 -29.63 3.15 -16.36
CA GLY A 557 -28.70 2.83 -17.44
C GLY A 557 -27.32 3.49 -17.26
N SER A 558 -27.00 4.06 -16.10
CA SER A 558 -25.73 4.75 -15.83
C SER A 558 -25.16 4.43 -14.43
N ALA A 559 -24.28 3.43 -14.37
CA ALA A 559 -23.55 3.10 -13.14
C ALA A 559 -22.67 4.26 -12.60
N VAL A 560 -22.93 4.68 -11.37
CA VAL A 560 -22.16 5.68 -10.62
C VAL A 560 -21.97 5.15 -9.19
N ALA A 561 -20.81 5.39 -8.58
CA ALA A 561 -20.59 4.87 -7.23
C ALA A 561 -21.52 5.50 -6.20
N ASP A 562 -21.81 4.75 -5.14
CA ASP A 562 -22.55 5.27 -4.00
C ASP A 562 -21.70 6.16 -3.09
N MET A 563 -22.37 7.07 -2.37
CA MET A 563 -21.74 7.70 -1.21
C MET A 563 -21.72 6.71 -0.04
N GLY A 564 -20.53 6.45 0.51
CA GLY A 564 -20.37 5.55 1.66
C GLY A 564 -19.31 4.48 1.42
N ALA A 565 -19.22 3.55 2.38
CA ALA A 565 -18.30 2.41 2.30
C ALA A 565 -18.85 1.25 1.44
N TYR A 566 -20.17 1.14 1.34
CA TYR A 566 -20.87 0.05 0.65
C TYR A 566 -21.37 0.50 -0.72
N GLU A 567 -21.56 -0.45 -1.62
CA GLU A 567 -22.25 -0.24 -2.90
C GLU A 567 -23.61 -0.93 -2.83
N PHE A 568 -24.67 -0.27 -3.28
CA PHE A 568 -26.02 -0.79 -3.31
C PHE A 568 -26.17 -1.76 -4.48
N VAL A 569 -26.70 -2.94 -4.17
CA VAL A 569 -27.08 -3.96 -5.16
C VAL A 569 -28.58 -3.88 -5.34
N ASN A 570 -29.02 -3.55 -6.55
CA ASN A 570 -30.44 -3.54 -6.89
C ASN A 570 -30.92 -4.97 -7.13
N ASP A 571 -31.97 -5.38 -6.42
CA ASP A 571 -32.50 -6.75 -6.50
C ASP A 571 -32.95 -7.18 -7.91
N LEU A 572 -33.27 -6.21 -8.77
CA LEU A 572 -33.80 -6.44 -10.12
C LEU A 572 -32.79 -6.16 -11.24
N ALA A 573 -31.62 -5.59 -10.93
CA ALA A 573 -30.57 -5.38 -11.92
C ALA A 573 -29.93 -6.71 -12.35
N ASP A 574 -29.36 -6.70 -13.55
CA ASP A 574 -28.60 -7.77 -14.19
C ASP A 574 -27.43 -7.07 -14.90
N THR A 575 -26.36 -6.84 -14.15
CA THR A 575 -25.29 -5.90 -14.49
C THR A 575 -24.43 -6.38 -15.67
N ASP A 576 -24.29 -7.70 -15.86
CA ASP A 576 -23.56 -8.28 -16.99
C ASP A 576 -24.46 -8.86 -18.10
N GLU A 577 -25.78 -8.70 -17.96
CA GLU A 577 -26.83 -9.03 -18.93
C GLU A 577 -26.87 -10.53 -19.30
N ASP A 578 -26.54 -11.39 -18.34
CA ASP A 578 -26.43 -12.84 -18.56
C ASP A 578 -27.75 -13.60 -18.31
N GLY A 579 -28.76 -12.91 -17.78
CA GLY A 579 -30.09 -13.43 -17.45
C GLY A 579 -30.27 -13.84 -15.98
N LEU A 580 -29.27 -13.64 -15.13
CA LEU A 580 -29.31 -13.82 -13.69
C LEU A 580 -29.22 -12.45 -13.00
N SER A 581 -30.18 -12.11 -12.12
CA SER A 581 -30.12 -10.81 -11.44
C SER A 581 -29.00 -10.74 -10.42
N ASP A 582 -28.42 -9.57 -10.20
CA ASP A 582 -27.30 -9.32 -9.28
C ASP A 582 -27.57 -9.89 -7.87
N SER A 583 -28.81 -9.79 -7.39
CA SER A 583 -29.22 -10.38 -6.11
C SER A 583 -29.15 -11.90 -6.08
N ASN A 584 -29.52 -12.57 -7.17
CA ASN A 584 -29.45 -14.03 -7.25
C ASN A 584 -28.00 -14.48 -7.40
N GLU A 585 -27.22 -13.76 -8.20
CA GLU A 585 -25.78 -13.99 -8.30
C GLU A 585 -25.10 -13.89 -6.93
N LEU A 586 -25.31 -12.78 -6.21
CA LEU A 586 -24.64 -12.54 -4.93
C LEU A 586 -25.13 -13.49 -3.82
N TYR A 587 -26.45 -13.63 -3.65
CA TYR A 587 -27.02 -14.26 -2.46
C TYR A 587 -27.48 -15.69 -2.67
N ALA A 588 -27.73 -16.14 -3.90
CA ALA A 588 -28.25 -17.48 -4.18
C ALA A 588 -27.22 -18.40 -4.85
N VAL A 589 -26.38 -17.88 -5.75
CA VAL A 589 -25.48 -18.70 -6.58
C VAL A 589 -24.01 -18.55 -6.19
N GLY A 590 -23.56 -17.32 -5.93
CA GLY A 590 -22.17 -16.98 -5.66
C GLY A 590 -21.35 -16.68 -6.92
N THR A 591 -21.99 -16.22 -7.99
CA THR A 591 -21.37 -15.81 -9.27
C THR A 591 -20.98 -14.33 -9.25
N SER A 592 -20.33 -13.86 -10.31
CA SER A 592 -19.77 -12.52 -10.39
C SER A 592 -20.68 -11.55 -11.12
N LEU A 593 -21.11 -10.50 -10.40
CA LEU A 593 -22.04 -9.45 -10.87
C LEU A 593 -21.63 -8.67 -12.12
N VAL A 594 -20.41 -8.85 -12.61
CA VAL A 594 -19.85 -8.07 -13.71
C VAL A 594 -19.21 -8.95 -14.78
N THR A 595 -19.36 -10.26 -14.67
CA THR A 595 -18.81 -11.22 -15.63
C THR A 595 -19.78 -12.35 -15.87
N TRP A 596 -20.40 -12.31 -17.04
CA TRP A 596 -21.45 -13.23 -17.48
C TRP A 596 -21.10 -14.73 -17.45
N ASP A 597 -19.82 -15.09 -17.32
CA ASP A 597 -19.30 -16.46 -17.28
C ASP A 597 -18.24 -16.53 -16.17
N THR A 598 -18.68 -16.96 -14.99
CA THR A 598 -17.86 -16.93 -13.77
C THR A 598 -16.73 -17.96 -13.80
N ASP A 599 -16.96 -19.14 -14.36
CA ASP A 599 -15.99 -20.24 -14.34
C ASP A 599 -15.14 -20.37 -15.63
N GLY A 600 -15.48 -19.61 -16.65
CA GLY A 600 -14.73 -19.45 -17.89
C GLY A 600 -14.88 -20.61 -18.86
N ASP A 601 -16.04 -21.26 -18.91
CA ASP A 601 -16.34 -22.35 -19.85
C ASP A 601 -17.05 -21.93 -21.15
N ALA A 602 -17.34 -20.64 -21.26
CA ALA A 602 -18.05 -19.97 -22.34
C ALA A 602 -19.57 -20.23 -22.42
N GLN A 603 -20.18 -20.75 -21.35
CA GLN A 603 -21.61 -20.68 -21.09
C GLN A 603 -21.89 -19.58 -20.05
N SER A 604 -23.05 -18.90 -20.13
CA SER A 604 -23.37 -17.89 -19.12
C SER A 604 -23.87 -18.51 -17.82
N ASP A 605 -23.66 -17.84 -16.70
CA ASP A 605 -24.10 -18.32 -15.40
C ASP A 605 -25.64 -18.48 -15.38
N GLY A 606 -26.35 -17.51 -15.95
CA GLY A 606 -27.79 -17.55 -16.18
C GLY A 606 -28.24 -18.73 -17.07
N GLU A 607 -27.53 -19.00 -18.16
CA GLU A 607 -27.83 -20.14 -19.06
C GLU A 607 -27.63 -21.48 -18.36
N GLU A 608 -26.59 -21.62 -17.55
CA GLU A 608 -26.31 -22.83 -16.78
C GLU A 608 -27.37 -23.08 -15.72
N ILE A 609 -27.77 -22.06 -14.96
CA ILE A 609 -28.85 -22.17 -13.98
C ILE A 609 -30.15 -22.59 -14.67
N VAL A 610 -30.48 -21.98 -15.81
CA VAL A 610 -31.64 -22.37 -16.63
C VAL A 610 -31.50 -23.81 -17.12
N ALA A 611 -30.30 -24.27 -17.47
CA ALA A 611 -30.04 -25.61 -17.98
C ALA A 611 -29.89 -26.70 -16.90
N GLY A 612 -29.62 -26.33 -15.65
CA GLY A 612 -29.46 -27.24 -14.50
C GLY A 612 -28.04 -27.59 -14.15
N PHE A 613 -27.12 -26.71 -14.49
CA PHE A 613 -25.68 -26.84 -14.32
C PHE A 613 -25.19 -25.88 -13.23
N ASN A 614 -23.93 -26.04 -12.86
CA ASN A 614 -23.30 -25.32 -11.77
C ASN A 614 -22.29 -24.29 -12.34
N PRO A 615 -22.60 -22.99 -12.29
CA PRO A 615 -21.80 -21.92 -12.91
C PRO A 615 -20.49 -21.58 -12.19
N LEU A 616 -20.09 -22.45 -11.27
CA LEU A 616 -18.85 -22.36 -10.51
C LEU A 616 -17.94 -23.56 -10.78
N ASP A 617 -18.30 -24.40 -11.75
CA ASP A 617 -17.60 -25.63 -12.10
C ASP A 617 -17.50 -25.74 -13.62
N ARG A 618 -16.35 -25.34 -14.15
CA ARG A 618 -16.02 -25.30 -15.58
C ARG A 618 -16.18 -26.62 -16.34
N ASP A 619 -16.39 -27.74 -15.64
CA ASP A 619 -16.67 -29.06 -16.24
C ASP A 619 -18.18 -29.40 -16.24
N SER A 620 -19.01 -28.52 -15.69
CA SER A 620 -20.45 -28.63 -15.55
C SER A 620 -21.16 -27.65 -16.48
N PHE A 621 -21.23 -27.94 -17.77
CA PHE A 621 -22.00 -27.14 -18.74
C PHE A 621 -23.01 -27.99 -19.52
N PHE A 622 -23.96 -27.30 -20.15
CA PHE A 622 -24.90 -27.94 -21.05
C PHE A 622 -24.28 -28.23 -22.43
N PHE A 623 -24.21 -29.50 -22.79
CA PHE A 623 -23.80 -29.90 -24.14
C PHE A 623 -24.51 -31.16 -24.64
N ILE A 624 -24.43 -31.37 -25.96
CA ILE A 624 -24.83 -32.63 -26.58
C ILE A 624 -23.80 -33.69 -26.24
N THR A 625 -24.11 -34.50 -25.22
CA THR A 625 -23.27 -35.60 -24.71
C THR A 625 -22.90 -36.65 -25.77
N ARG A 626 -23.77 -36.88 -26.75
CA ARG A 626 -23.51 -37.85 -27.82
C ARG A 626 -24.34 -37.56 -29.06
N MET A 627 -23.77 -37.78 -30.24
CA MET A 627 -24.48 -37.89 -31.51
C MET A 627 -24.40 -39.32 -32.06
N ALA A 628 -25.48 -39.82 -32.65
CA ALA A 628 -25.55 -41.12 -33.31
C ALA A 628 -26.43 -41.05 -34.57
N SER A 629 -26.54 -42.17 -35.29
CA SER A 629 -27.48 -42.34 -36.40
C SER A 629 -28.39 -43.53 -36.17
N SER A 630 -29.64 -43.43 -36.65
CA SER A 630 -30.62 -44.51 -36.63
C SER A 630 -31.20 -44.73 -38.03
N GLY A 631 -31.45 -45.99 -38.40
CA GLY A 631 -32.08 -46.34 -39.68
C GLY A 631 -31.40 -45.72 -40.90
N ALA A 632 -32.18 -45.04 -41.76
CA ALA A 632 -31.75 -44.40 -43.00
C ALA A 632 -30.91 -43.11 -42.79
N SER A 633 -29.89 -43.18 -41.92
CA SER A 633 -29.00 -42.05 -41.57
C SER A 633 -29.67 -40.88 -40.84
N ALA A 634 -30.76 -41.11 -40.12
CA ALA A 634 -31.41 -40.09 -39.29
C ALA A 634 -30.53 -39.76 -38.06
N PRO A 635 -30.16 -38.48 -37.82
CA PRO A 635 -29.35 -38.10 -36.68
C PRO A 635 -30.14 -38.24 -35.37
N VAL A 636 -29.44 -38.72 -34.35
CA VAL A 636 -29.95 -38.87 -32.98
C VAL A 636 -29.04 -38.09 -32.04
N PHE A 637 -29.63 -37.18 -31.27
CA PHE A 637 -28.92 -36.34 -30.31
C PHE A 637 -29.23 -36.82 -28.90
N TYR A 638 -28.24 -36.79 -28.02
CA TYR A 638 -28.37 -37.13 -26.60
C TYR A 638 -27.80 -36.02 -25.74
N TRP A 639 -28.49 -35.67 -24.66
CA TRP A 639 -28.06 -34.65 -23.70
C TRP A 639 -28.53 -35.04 -22.29
N THR A 640 -27.98 -34.40 -21.27
CA THR A 640 -28.45 -34.56 -19.90
C THR A 640 -29.70 -33.71 -19.66
N GLY A 641 -30.79 -34.34 -19.23
CA GLY A 641 -32.01 -33.67 -18.81
C GLY A 641 -32.11 -33.54 -17.30
N PHE A 642 -32.92 -32.58 -16.85
CA PHE A 642 -33.29 -32.41 -15.45
C PHE A 642 -34.79 -32.21 -15.30
N VAL A 643 -35.34 -32.65 -14.16
CA VAL A 643 -36.73 -32.36 -13.77
C VAL A 643 -36.89 -30.83 -13.61
N GLY A 644 -38.08 -30.31 -13.94
CA GLY A 644 -38.38 -28.88 -13.82
C GLY A 644 -37.93 -28.04 -15.01
N ARG A 645 -37.45 -28.66 -16.09
CA ARG A 645 -37.03 -28.00 -17.33
C ARG A 645 -37.79 -28.53 -18.53
N LEU A 646 -37.96 -27.68 -19.54
CA LEU A 646 -38.60 -27.99 -20.81
C LEU A 646 -37.59 -27.87 -21.93
N TYR A 647 -37.53 -28.88 -22.79
CA TYR A 647 -36.56 -28.98 -23.88
C TYR A 647 -37.28 -28.88 -25.23
N THR A 648 -36.81 -27.98 -26.08
CA THR A 648 -37.28 -27.83 -27.46
C THR A 648 -36.12 -28.06 -28.41
N VAL A 649 -36.27 -28.98 -29.36
CA VAL A 649 -35.28 -29.15 -30.43
C VAL A 649 -35.60 -28.15 -31.55
N ARG A 650 -34.58 -27.41 -31.97
CA ARG A 650 -34.65 -26.43 -33.05
C ARG A 650 -33.70 -26.84 -34.17
N ALA A 651 -33.99 -26.45 -35.39
CA ALA A 651 -33.16 -26.76 -36.54
C ALA A 651 -33.17 -25.64 -37.59
N THR A 652 -32.09 -25.57 -38.36
CA THR A 652 -31.93 -24.69 -39.52
C THR A 652 -31.03 -25.35 -40.57
N SER A 653 -31.20 -24.99 -41.85
CA SER A 653 -30.23 -25.33 -42.90
C SER A 653 -29.10 -24.31 -43.01
N ASP A 654 -29.22 -23.19 -42.32
CA ASP A 654 -28.33 -22.03 -42.44
C ASP A 654 -28.21 -21.33 -41.08
N LEU A 655 -27.00 -21.24 -40.53
CA LEU A 655 -26.73 -20.58 -39.25
C LEU A 655 -26.93 -19.06 -39.31
N GLU A 656 -27.04 -18.47 -40.50
CA GLU A 656 -27.42 -17.06 -40.67
C GLU A 656 -28.93 -16.83 -40.48
N GLN A 657 -29.73 -17.90 -40.31
CA GLN A 657 -31.17 -17.84 -40.11
C GLN A 657 -31.57 -18.31 -38.71
N GLU A 658 -32.63 -17.74 -38.15
CA GLU A 658 -33.18 -18.21 -36.87
C GLU A 658 -33.57 -19.69 -36.92
N MET A 659 -33.17 -20.45 -35.90
CA MET A 659 -33.58 -21.84 -35.80
C MET A 659 -35.09 -21.98 -35.55
N THR A 660 -35.72 -22.83 -36.35
CA THR A 660 -37.15 -23.14 -36.23
C THR A 660 -37.37 -24.27 -35.23
N ASN A 661 -38.41 -24.18 -34.40
CA ASN A 661 -38.77 -25.26 -33.48
C ASN A 661 -39.26 -26.46 -34.29
N LEU A 662 -38.72 -27.65 -34.05
CA LEU A 662 -39.23 -28.87 -34.65
C LEU A 662 -40.54 -29.27 -33.96
N PRO A 663 -41.68 -29.31 -34.66
CA PRO A 663 -42.99 -29.56 -34.04
C PRO A 663 -43.09 -30.89 -33.27
N ALA A 664 -42.25 -31.86 -33.62
CA ALA A 664 -42.18 -33.16 -32.98
C ALA A 664 -41.55 -33.14 -31.57
N TYR A 665 -40.87 -32.05 -31.19
CA TYR A 665 -40.15 -31.96 -29.91
C TYR A 665 -40.12 -30.52 -29.39
N VAL A 666 -41.30 -30.01 -29.04
CA VAL A 666 -41.48 -28.71 -28.39
C VAL A 666 -41.84 -28.93 -26.94
N ASP A 667 -41.19 -28.19 -26.05
CA ASP A 667 -41.42 -28.15 -24.60
C ASP A 667 -41.60 -29.53 -23.96
N GLN A 668 -40.71 -30.47 -24.28
CA GLN A 668 -40.75 -31.80 -23.68
C GLN A 668 -40.25 -31.72 -22.23
N PRO A 669 -41.01 -32.23 -21.24
CA PRO A 669 -40.58 -32.26 -19.85
C PRO A 669 -39.31 -33.08 -19.66
N GLY A 670 -38.31 -32.48 -19.01
CA GLY A 670 -37.09 -33.16 -18.63
C GLY A 670 -37.26 -34.12 -17.46
N PHE A 671 -36.34 -35.06 -17.37
CA PHE A 671 -36.13 -35.93 -16.22
C PHE A 671 -34.63 -36.08 -15.98
N ASN A 672 -34.23 -36.39 -14.75
CA ASN A 672 -32.81 -36.57 -14.40
C ASN A 672 -32.25 -37.79 -15.13
N GLY A 673 -31.41 -37.56 -16.14
CA GLY A 673 -30.80 -38.62 -16.94
C GLY A 673 -30.61 -38.23 -18.40
N VAL A 674 -30.40 -39.23 -19.26
CA VAL A 674 -30.13 -38.99 -20.68
C VAL A 674 -31.44 -38.80 -21.46
N MET A 675 -31.62 -37.61 -22.01
CA MET A 675 -32.65 -37.26 -22.98
C MET A 675 -32.17 -37.60 -24.41
N SER A 676 -33.11 -37.78 -25.34
CA SER A 676 -32.76 -38.00 -26.74
C SER A 676 -33.84 -37.54 -27.73
N PHE A 677 -33.42 -37.14 -28.93
CA PHE A 677 -34.29 -36.86 -30.07
C PHE A 677 -33.73 -37.47 -31.35
N THR A 678 -34.61 -38.04 -32.18
CA THR A 678 -34.29 -38.59 -33.50
C THR A 678 -35.00 -37.78 -34.57
N ASN A 679 -34.28 -37.16 -35.50
CA ASN A 679 -34.90 -36.50 -36.65
C ASN A 679 -35.19 -37.50 -37.78
N ALA A 680 -36.46 -37.92 -37.92
CA ALA A 680 -36.89 -38.85 -38.96
C ALA A 680 -36.87 -38.27 -40.39
N THR A 681 -36.72 -36.95 -40.56
CA THR A 681 -36.64 -36.24 -41.85
C THR A 681 -35.32 -35.46 -41.97
N PRO A 682 -34.17 -36.14 -42.05
CA PRO A 682 -32.85 -35.52 -41.93
C PRO A 682 -32.42 -34.63 -43.11
N SER A 683 -33.09 -34.72 -44.27
CA SER A 683 -32.69 -33.98 -45.49
C SER A 683 -33.12 -32.51 -45.51
N GLU A 684 -33.80 -32.03 -44.47
CA GLU A 684 -34.37 -30.68 -44.42
C GLU A 684 -33.52 -29.67 -43.64
N PHE A 685 -32.63 -30.14 -42.76
CA PHE A 685 -31.84 -29.27 -41.87
C PHE A 685 -30.41 -29.81 -41.66
N ASP A 686 -29.45 -28.89 -41.64
CA ASP A 686 -28.02 -29.18 -41.48
C ASP A 686 -27.53 -28.90 -40.05
N PHE A 687 -28.19 -28.00 -39.32
CA PHE A 687 -27.82 -27.58 -37.97
C PHE A 687 -28.98 -27.78 -36.99
N TYR A 688 -28.65 -28.17 -35.76
CA TYR A 688 -29.61 -28.46 -34.70
C TYR A 688 -29.17 -27.80 -33.41
N GLY A 689 -30.13 -27.33 -32.62
CA GLY A 689 -29.91 -26.77 -31.29
C GLY A 689 -30.97 -27.28 -30.32
N ILE A 690 -30.63 -27.28 -29.03
CA ILE A 690 -31.58 -27.61 -27.96
C ILE A 690 -31.78 -26.34 -27.15
N ARG A 691 -33.01 -25.83 -27.14
CA ARG A 691 -33.40 -24.74 -26.25
C ARG A 691 -33.91 -25.34 -24.95
N VAL A 692 -33.37 -24.86 -23.84
CA VAL A 692 -33.84 -25.17 -22.49
C VAL A 692 -34.60 -23.96 -21.93
N ARG A 693 -35.63 -24.22 -21.14
CA ARG A 693 -36.29 -23.19 -20.31
C ARG A 693 -36.83 -23.83 -19.04
N LEU A 694 -37.01 -23.03 -18.00
CA LEU A 694 -37.67 -23.48 -16.77
C LEU A 694 -39.14 -23.84 -17.05
N ALA A 695 -39.60 -24.93 -16.42
CA ALA A 695 -41.01 -25.29 -16.39
C ALA A 695 -41.76 -24.31 -15.45
N PRO A 696 -42.99 -23.89 -15.81
CA PRO A 696 -43.78 -22.97 -15.00
C PRO A 696 -44.26 -23.56 -13.67
#